data_AF-A0A0Q5P7V0-F1
#
_entry.id   AF-A0A0Q5P7V0-F1
#
_cell.length_a   1.000
_cell.length_b   1.000
_cell.length_c   1.000
_cell.angle_alpha   90.00
_cell.angle_beta   90.00
_cell.angle_gamma   90.00
#
_symmetry.space_group_name_H-M   'P 1'
#
loop_
_entity.id
_entity.type
_entity.pdbx_description
1 polymer ?
#
loop_
_entity_poly.entity_id
_entity_poly.type
_entity_poly.pdbx_seq_one_letter_code
_entity_poly.pdbx_strand_id
1 'polypeptide(L)'
;MGDISRHRDIFLFTKDAVPPQLLNGAGLTADDMTYLELGNYLTDVSQFRDPVTYIFAKQRIWRDFVIPTTRDKTQLLRGISALVAGAALAGSQVVKELLSGTAEDVAEGAAFGLAALGGILAALPSDTYADLAGADTWIDTLLGTPIERTSLDKTPGAQARRDVKHYGYLGDFFRLFIEGTTHFLFAQDVQKRTDGNWGKVNPIPESRVEEVFNEFFTQYYPHEHTDQPPYIWDASKRPSHPNMYGPGRRQANLRDGDIGVMNAVDVYYVAYLAEALATVERDWRALKRDDQAGRQRLLVRMGKLLHGVEDWFFHSNVVELLELRSFRPEQLAEESDEEFLKRFVSGVAKRRPEFVAADATERLRLKRRLYRRLRFPAYDSGTKTQSAGRLSSTRMSIPSLRHAYPAFPSSQDTSHTLLHALENLEHKAAGEPGELPAWVTSVLEQRGLEILEGLGKLGRPLVVAGVERELREWVPLILTLLSENERQRLAANVAPENWPLTPGSARPPRTVKETEVELQTKRHAAALEPHKAKDGRTENNYEQFVRYLAARGHLNERGKKAMVAAFEIDRKAEQLPTDAPGCGGFLMQFAVQLQELLDAGDAATEALNKRPDSVHGQESDNGAFSEIVGSHSLMSKDTLTSVPFFNDARVLASVASSSVFTIMLQQVGAPVAGRLLSWDEVLHHLIRFPPSSGGWERRALAMFGEKQQIPAFSDLPELARLVKQSVRPAAPPAAKPRQSKLEELEERYLRLEAEVSKYRYP
;
A
#
# COMPACT_ATOMS: atom_id res chain seq x y z
N MET A 1 -0.29 -1.05 -2.56
CA MET A 1 0.82 -0.97 -1.59
C MET A 1 1.19 -2.37 -1.12
N GLY A 2 1.55 -3.23 -2.07
CA GLY A 2 2.07 -4.59 -1.87
C GLY A 2 2.59 -5.03 -3.24
N ASP A 3 3.69 -5.80 -3.30
CA ASP A 3 4.11 -6.37 -4.58
C ASP A 3 3.16 -7.51 -4.90
N ILE A 4 2.08 -7.21 -5.63
CA ILE A 4 1.09 -8.18 -6.16
C ILE A 4 1.78 -9.40 -6.80
N SER A 5 3.00 -9.19 -7.33
CA SER A 5 3.82 -10.26 -7.90
C SER A 5 4.19 -11.36 -6.90
N ARG A 6 4.27 -11.06 -5.59
CA ARG A 6 4.69 -12.02 -4.55
C ARG A 6 3.58 -12.95 -4.13
N HIS A 7 2.41 -12.41 -3.87
CA HIS A 7 1.21 -13.19 -3.64
C HIS A 7 0.96 -14.13 -4.82
N ARG A 8 1.11 -13.64 -6.05
CA ARG A 8 1.13 -14.47 -7.26
C ARG A 8 2.23 -15.56 -7.23
N ASP A 9 3.46 -15.23 -6.85
CA ASP A 9 4.55 -16.23 -6.79
C ASP A 9 4.26 -17.34 -5.75
N ILE A 10 3.65 -16.99 -4.61
CA ILE A 10 3.19 -17.93 -3.57
C ILE A 10 2.02 -18.77 -4.08
N PHE A 11 1.09 -18.16 -4.80
CA PHE A 11 0.00 -18.85 -5.48
C PHE A 11 0.54 -19.87 -6.48
N LEU A 12 1.52 -19.50 -7.31
CA LEU A 12 2.11 -20.42 -8.28
C LEU A 12 2.78 -21.61 -7.58
N PHE A 13 3.51 -21.35 -6.48
CA PHE A 13 4.01 -22.43 -5.64
C PHE A 13 2.88 -23.31 -5.09
N THR A 14 1.81 -22.71 -4.58
CA THR A 14 0.66 -23.45 -4.03
C THR A 14 -0.03 -24.31 -5.09
N LYS A 15 -0.22 -23.76 -6.30
CA LYS A 15 -0.76 -24.49 -7.46
C LYS A 15 0.09 -25.70 -7.81
N ASP A 16 1.42 -25.58 -7.77
CA ASP A 16 2.34 -26.67 -8.09
C ASP A 16 2.50 -27.68 -6.93
N ALA A 17 2.38 -27.24 -5.69
CA ALA A 17 2.57 -28.06 -4.49
C ALA A 17 1.34 -28.92 -4.15
N VAL A 18 0.15 -28.55 -4.62
CA VAL A 18 -1.09 -29.30 -4.35
C VAL A 18 -1.23 -30.48 -5.32
N PRO A 19 -1.33 -31.74 -4.82
CA PRO A 19 -1.53 -32.90 -5.68
C PRO A 19 -2.86 -32.84 -6.46
N PRO A 20 -2.87 -33.18 -7.76
CA PRO A 20 -4.09 -33.21 -8.57
C PRO A 20 -5.22 -34.07 -7.98
N GLN A 21 -4.87 -35.13 -7.24
CA GLN A 21 -5.83 -36.01 -6.57
C GLN A 21 -6.61 -35.28 -5.47
N LEU A 22 -5.99 -34.33 -4.76
CA LEU A 22 -6.70 -33.52 -3.75
C LEU A 22 -7.66 -32.52 -4.41
N LEU A 23 -7.26 -31.89 -5.51
CA LEU A 23 -8.15 -31.02 -6.29
C LEU A 23 -9.38 -31.81 -6.78
N ASN A 24 -9.14 -32.96 -7.41
CA ASN A 24 -10.21 -33.83 -7.90
C ASN A 24 -11.14 -34.28 -6.76
N GLY A 25 -10.58 -34.61 -5.59
CA GLY A 25 -11.34 -34.97 -4.38
C GLY A 25 -12.25 -33.83 -3.90
N ALA A 26 -11.82 -32.58 -4.01
CA ALA A 26 -12.60 -31.38 -3.68
C ALA A 26 -13.59 -30.95 -4.79
N GLY A 27 -13.62 -31.66 -5.92
CA GLY A 27 -14.41 -31.30 -7.09
C GLY A 27 -13.84 -30.09 -7.85
N LEU A 28 -12.52 -29.95 -7.88
CA LEU A 28 -11.79 -28.90 -8.57
C LEU A 28 -10.91 -29.44 -9.68
N THR A 29 -10.59 -28.58 -10.63
CA THR A 29 -9.55 -28.76 -11.64
C THR A 29 -8.38 -27.81 -11.40
N ALA A 30 -7.26 -28.02 -12.11
CA ALA A 30 -6.13 -27.10 -12.06
C ALA A 30 -6.49 -25.69 -12.57
N ASP A 31 -7.47 -25.57 -13.47
CA ASP A 31 -7.93 -24.28 -14.00
C ASP A 31 -8.74 -23.48 -12.98
N ASP A 32 -9.44 -24.16 -12.06
CA ASP A 32 -10.19 -23.48 -11.00
C ASP A 32 -9.26 -22.75 -10.03
N MET A 33 -7.98 -23.13 -9.94
CA MET A 33 -7.00 -22.45 -9.08
C MET A 33 -6.87 -20.96 -9.40
N THR A 34 -7.18 -20.52 -10.62
CA THR A 34 -7.20 -19.09 -10.95
C THR A 34 -8.14 -18.28 -10.05
N TYR A 35 -9.25 -18.85 -9.58
CA TYR A 35 -10.16 -18.16 -8.66
C TYR A 35 -9.53 -17.92 -7.28
N LEU A 36 -8.58 -18.77 -6.87
CA LEU A 36 -7.79 -18.56 -5.65
C LEU A 36 -6.89 -17.32 -5.80
N GLU A 37 -6.16 -17.22 -6.91
CA GLU A 37 -5.31 -16.06 -7.21
C GLU A 37 -6.13 -14.78 -7.39
N LEU A 38 -7.29 -14.86 -8.04
CA LEU A 38 -8.17 -13.72 -8.21
C LEU A 38 -8.64 -13.17 -6.86
N GLY A 39 -8.94 -14.03 -5.89
CA GLY A 39 -9.24 -13.60 -4.51
C GLY A 39 -8.06 -12.87 -3.85
N ASN A 40 -6.84 -13.40 -4.01
CA ASN A 40 -5.63 -12.80 -3.46
C ASN A 40 -5.36 -11.41 -4.10
N TYR A 41 -5.37 -11.35 -5.44
CA TYR A 41 -5.25 -10.10 -6.21
C TYR A 41 -6.28 -9.04 -5.82
N LEU A 42 -7.56 -9.43 -5.63
CA LEU A 42 -8.62 -8.49 -5.27
C LEU A 42 -8.46 -7.93 -3.84
N THR A 43 -7.90 -8.70 -2.91
CA THR A 43 -7.53 -8.18 -1.58
C THR A 43 -6.43 -7.15 -1.72
N ASP A 44 -5.35 -7.44 -2.44
CA ASP A 44 -4.23 -6.53 -2.69
C ASP A 44 -4.69 -5.15 -3.22
N VAL A 45 -5.53 -5.15 -4.26
CA VAL A 45 -6.00 -3.92 -4.91
C VAL A 45 -7.16 -3.24 -4.16
N SER A 46 -7.74 -3.89 -3.14
CA SER A 46 -8.80 -3.28 -2.32
C SER A 46 -8.30 -2.06 -1.53
N GLN A 47 -6.99 -1.94 -1.31
CA GLN A 47 -6.33 -0.79 -0.68
C GLN A 47 -6.64 0.55 -1.36
N PHE A 48 -7.00 0.55 -2.66
CA PHE A 48 -7.46 1.75 -3.38
C PHE A 48 -8.90 2.17 -3.00
N ARG A 49 -9.59 1.41 -2.15
CA ARG A 49 -10.90 1.71 -1.58
C ARG A 49 -10.85 1.75 -0.06
N ASP A 50 -9.82 2.37 0.49
CA ASP A 50 -9.73 2.62 1.93
C ASP A 50 -10.33 4.00 2.32
N PRO A 51 -11.53 4.03 2.93
CA PRO A 51 -12.18 5.29 3.30
C PRO A 51 -11.40 6.06 4.38
N VAL A 52 -10.67 5.37 5.26
CA VAL A 52 -9.90 6.01 6.33
C VAL A 52 -8.66 6.69 5.75
N THR A 53 -7.95 6.03 4.84
CA THR A 53 -6.86 6.65 4.06
C THR A 53 -7.35 7.85 3.25
N TYR A 54 -8.55 7.77 2.66
CA TYR A 54 -9.11 8.91 1.93
C TYR A 54 -9.33 10.11 2.86
N ILE A 55 -9.83 9.92 4.08
CA ILE A 55 -9.97 11.02 5.04
C ILE A 55 -8.60 11.67 5.35
N PHE A 56 -7.52 10.88 5.47
CA PHE A 56 -6.17 11.44 5.66
C PHE A 56 -5.65 12.19 4.44
N ALA A 57 -5.90 11.65 3.25
CA ALA A 57 -5.56 12.33 2.01
C ALA A 57 -6.23 13.71 1.97
N LYS A 58 -7.51 13.80 2.32
CA LYS A 58 -8.22 15.09 2.41
C LYS A 58 -7.59 16.05 3.44
N GLN A 59 -7.21 15.56 4.62
CA GLN A 59 -6.56 16.39 5.65
C GLN A 59 -5.22 16.94 5.14
N ARG A 60 -4.45 16.11 4.44
CA ARG A 60 -3.20 16.51 3.80
C ARG A 60 -3.43 17.54 2.70
N ILE A 61 -4.44 17.34 1.85
CA ILE A 61 -4.80 18.26 0.77
C ILE A 61 -5.16 19.64 1.33
N TRP A 62 -6.01 19.68 2.35
CA TRP A 62 -6.36 20.92 3.03
C TRP A 62 -5.11 21.66 3.56
N ARG A 63 -4.21 20.94 4.22
CA ARG A 63 -2.99 21.48 4.82
C ARG A 63 -1.98 21.97 3.79
N ASP A 64 -1.72 21.17 2.77
CA ASP A 64 -0.58 21.33 1.87
C ASP A 64 -0.95 22.05 0.57
N PHE A 65 -2.22 22.08 0.19
CA PHE A 65 -2.68 22.64 -1.08
C PHE A 65 -3.64 23.82 -0.88
N VAL A 66 -4.67 23.68 -0.04
CA VAL A 66 -5.68 24.74 0.11
C VAL A 66 -5.17 25.91 0.97
N ILE A 67 -4.61 25.62 2.15
CA ILE A 67 -4.09 26.65 3.05
C ILE A 67 -2.92 27.47 2.43
N PRO A 68 -1.95 26.88 1.72
CA PRO A 68 -0.85 27.65 1.13
C PRO A 68 -1.30 28.52 -0.04
N THR A 69 -2.25 28.04 -0.86
CA THR A 69 -2.78 28.80 -2.01
C THR A 69 -3.57 30.03 -1.55
N THR A 70 -4.34 29.91 -0.47
CA THR A 70 -5.02 31.04 0.20
C THR A 70 -4.09 32.00 0.94
N ARG A 71 -2.83 31.58 1.20
CA ARG A 71 -1.76 32.41 1.76
C ARG A 71 -0.93 33.15 0.72
N ASP A 72 -1.23 33.04 -0.57
CA ASP A 72 -0.55 33.85 -1.60
C ASP A 72 -0.67 35.34 -1.22
N LYS A 73 0.49 35.93 -0.91
CA LYS A 73 0.64 37.26 -0.29
C LYS A 73 -0.13 38.34 -1.03
N THR A 74 -0.41 38.16 -2.32
CA THR A 74 -1.11 39.11 -3.17
C THR A 74 -2.61 39.21 -2.83
N GLN A 75 -3.27 38.11 -2.46
CA GLN A 75 -4.68 38.12 -2.02
C GLN A 75 -4.79 38.55 -0.56
N LEU A 76 -3.88 38.08 0.30
CA LEU A 76 -3.79 38.53 1.69
C LEU A 76 -3.49 40.04 1.77
N LEU A 77 -2.56 40.57 0.97
CA LEU A 77 -2.27 42.00 0.89
C LEU A 77 -3.42 42.79 0.27
N ARG A 78 -4.19 42.25 -0.69
CA ARG A 78 -5.41 42.91 -1.19
C ARG A 78 -6.50 42.96 -0.13
N GLY A 79 -6.68 41.89 0.65
CA GLY A 79 -7.59 41.87 1.81
C GLY A 79 -7.15 42.83 2.92
N ILE A 80 -5.84 42.89 3.22
CA ILE A 80 -5.25 43.84 4.18
C ILE A 80 -5.34 45.29 3.66
N SER A 81 -5.12 45.53 2.37
CA SER A 81 -5.24 46.86 1.74
C SER A 81 -6.69 47.35 1.73
N ALA A 82 -7.65 46.44 1.53
CA ALA A 82 -9.08 46.72 1.65
C ALA A 82 -9.48 47.02 3.11
N LEU A 83 -8.87 46.34 4.09
CA LEU A 83 -9.01 46.65 5.51
C LEU A 83 -8.40 48.02 5.89
N VAL A 84 -7.28 48.42 5.28
CA VAL A 84 -6.67 49.76 5.46
C VAL A 84 -7.54 50.86 4.85
N ALA A 85 -8.25 50.58 3.76
CA ALA A 85 -9.21 51.52 3.17
C ALA A 85 -10.54 51.59 3.96
N GLY A 86 -10.94 50.51 4.64
CA GLY A 86 -12.18 50.41 5.41
C GLY A 86 -12.09 50.77 6.90
N ALA A 87 -10.89 50.80 7.48
CA ALA A 87 -10.68 51.07 8.92
C ALA A 87 -9.76 52.28 9.14
N ALA A 88 -10.22 53.46 8.75
CA ALA A 88 -9.73 54.69 9.36
C ALA A 88 -10.16 54.69 10.85
N LEU A 89 -9.20 54.45 11.76
CA LEU A 89 -9.01 55.10 13.07
C LEU A 89 -8.61 54.22 14.28
N ALA A 90 -8.49 52.89 14.20
CA ALA A 90 -8.20 52.09 15.41
C ALA A 90 -7.03 51.10 15.36
N GLY A 91 -6.33 50.93 14.23
CA GLY A 91 -5.36 49.83 14.04
C GLY A 91 -3.91 50.22 13.77
N SER A 92 -3.51 51.49 13.89
CA SER A 92 -2.17 51.91 13.41
C SER A 92 -1.00 51.58 14.35
N GLN A 93 -1.25 51.32 15.63
CA GLN A 93 -0.17 51.08 16.62
C GLN A 93 0.29 49.61 16.66
N VAL A 94 -0.63 48.64 16.60
CA VAL A 94 -0.31 47.20 16.66
C VAL A 94 0.44 46.73 15.41
N VAL A 95 0.10 47.28 14.23
CA VAL A 95 0.80 46.97 12.96
C VAL A 95 2.21 47.57 12.93
N LYS A 96 2.44 48.67 13.65
CA LYS A 96 3.74 49.35 13.69
C LYS A 96 4.75 48.60 14.57
N GLU A 97 4.29 47.92 15.62
CA GLU A 97 5.13 47.06 16.46
C GLU A 97 5.54 45.76 15.74
N LEU A 98 4.63 45.16 14.98
CA LEU A 98 4.89 43.94 14.18
C LEU A 98 5.88 44.15 13.01
N LEU A 99 6.00 45.37 12.50
CA LEU A 99 6.88 45.71 11.37
C LEU A 99 8.24 46.30 11.80
N SER A 100 8.47 46.54 13.10
CA SER A 100 9.68 47.22 13.59
C SER A 100 10.62 46.37 14.46
N GLY A 101 10.28 45.12 14.78
CA GLY A 101 11.12 44.22 15.58
C GLY A 101 12.23 43.53 14.78
N THR A 102 13.43 43.45 15.36
CA THR A 102 14.57 42.69 14.82
C THR A 102 14.40 41.17 14.97
N ALA A 103 15.12 40.38 14.17
CA ALA A 103 14.93 38.94 13.98
C ALA A 103 14.96 38.04 15.24
N GLU A 104 15.44 38.52 16.38
CA GLU A 104 15.41 37.77 17.66
C GLU A 104 14.03 37.76 18.34
N ASP A 105 13.20 38.79 18.16
CA ASP A 105 11.85 38.83 18.77
C ASP A 105 10.85 37.90 18.06
N VAL A 106 11.17 37.45 16.84
CA VAL A 106 10.35 36.55 16.02
C VAL A 106 10.40 35.10 16.54
N ALA A 107 11.47 34.71 17.24
CA ALA A 107 11.64 33.35 17.76
C ALA A 107 10.74 33.08 18.97
N GLU A 108 10.48 34.08 19.83
CA GLU A 108 9.59 33.95 20.99
C GLU A 108 8.09 34.09 20.60
N GLY A 109 7.78 34.78 19.50
CA GLY A 109 6.41 34.96 18.98
C GLY A 109 5.82 33.76 18.21
N ALA A 110 6.62 32.75 17.85
CA ALA A 110 6.17 31.61 17.04
C ALA A 110 5.13 30.72 17.74
N ALA A 111 5.11 30.70 19.08
CA ALA A 111 4.10 29.98 19.86
C ALA A 111 2.73 30.70 19.90
N PHE A 112 2.72 32.03 19.77
CA PHE A 112 1.49 32.84 19.71
C PHE A 112 0.95 33.00 18.27
N GLY A 113 1.79 32.86 17.25
CA GLY A 113 1.40 32.99 15.84
C GLY A 113 0.33 31.98 15.37
N LEU A 114 0.33 30.75 15.92
CA LEU A 114 -0.66 29.73 15.56
C LEU A 114 -2.03 29.95 16.22
N ALA A 115 -2.08 30.55 17.42
CA ALA A 115 -3.33 30.93 18.07
C ALA A 115 -3.92 32.22 17.46
N ALA A 116 -3.05 33.17 17.09
CA ALA A 116 -3.44 34.40 16.38
C ALA A 116 -3.96 34.09 14.95
N LEU A 117 -3.38 33.11 14.25
CA LEU A 117 -3.90 32.64 12.96
C LEU A 117 -5.34 32.10 13.05
N GLY A 118 -5.70 31.40 14.14
CA GLY A 118 -7.07 30.94 14.37
C GLY A 118 -8.06 32.08 14.64
N GLY A 119 -7.62 33.17 15.28
CA GLY A 119 -8.44 34.37 15.50
C GLY A 119 -8.59 35.24 14.26
N ILE A 120 -7.55 35.32 13.42
CA ILE A 120 -7.57 36.05 12.13
C ILE A 120 -8.46 35.32 11.12
N LEU A 121 -8.45 33.99 11.11
CA LEU A 121 -9.34 33.16 10.28
C LEU A 121 -10.82 33.31 10.64
N ALA A 122 -11.19 33.86 11.80
CA ALA A 122 -12.58 34.13 12.21
C ALA A 122 -13.07 35.55 11.85
N ALA A 123 -12.16 36.42 11.37
CA ALA A 123 -12.44 37.82 11.05
C ALA A 123 -12.31 38.12 9.53
N LEU A 124 -12.20 37.09 8.69
CA LEU A 124 -12.08 37.25 7.24
C LEU A 124 -13.42 37.68 6.62
N PRO A 125 -13.41 38.37 5.47
CA PRO A 125 -14.63 38.68 4.72
C PRO A 125 -15.37 37.40 4.29
N SER A 126 -16.70 37.48 4.14
CA SER A 126 -17.57 36.38 3.65
C SER A 126 -17.05 35.70 2.38
N ASP A 127 -16.38 36.46 1.52
CA ASP A 127 -15.94 36.02 0.20
C ASP A 127 -14.72 35.08 0.28
N THR A 128 -13.86 35.25 1.30
CA THR A 128 -12.77 34.30 1.58
C THR A 128 -13.30 32.95 2.07
N TYR A 129 -14.46 32.94 2.76
CA TYR A 129 -15.14 31.70 3.13
C TYR A 129 -15.88 31.05 1.97
N ALA A 130 -16.28 31.81 0.94
CA ALA A 130 -16.89 31.25 -0.27
C ALA A 130 -15.89 30.42 -1.09
N ASP A 131 -14.64 30.89 -1.23
CA ASP A 131 -13.56 30.14 -1.88
C ASP A 131 -13.15 28.89 -1.07
N LEU A 132 -13.19 28.96 0.27
CA LEU A 132 -12.96 27.82 1.16
C LEU A 132 -14.11 26.80 1.14
N ALA A 133 -15.36 27.25 0.99
CA ALA A 133 -16.52 26.37 0.83
C ALA A 133 -16.50 25.60 -0.51
N GLY A 134 -15.91 26.19 -1.56
CA GLY A 134 -15.63 25.54 -2.83
C GLY A 134 -14.62 24.39 -2.68
N ALA A 135 -13.55 24.61 -1.90
CA ALA A 135 -12.52 23.60 -1.65
C ALA A 135 -13.06 22.37 -0.92
N ASP A 136 -13.89 22.54 0.13
CA ASP A 136 -14.53 21.42 0.84
C ASP A 136 -15.44 20.61 -0.10
N THR A 137 -16.23 21.31 -0.92
CA THR A 137 -17.13 20.68 -1.90
C THR A 137 -16.34 19.90 -2.96
N TRP A 138 -15.23 20.45 -3.46
CA TRP A 138 -14.35 19.76 -4.39
C TRP A 138 -13.68 18.54 -3.75
N ILE A 139 -13.11 18.68 -2.56
CA ILE A 139 -12.46 17.58 -1.82
C ILE A 139 -13.45 16.44 -1.56
N ASP A 140 -14.67 16.75 -1.12
CA ASP A 140 -15.68 15.72 -0.88
C ASP A 140 -16.26 15.13 -2.18
N THR A 141 -16.22 15.86 -3.30
CA THR A 141 -16.62 15.32 -4.60
C THR A 141 -15.53 14.41 -5.20
N LEU A 142 -14.26 14.80 -5.07
CA LEU A 142 -13.12 14.04 -5.59
C LEU A 142 -12.83 12.80 -4.74
N LEU A 143 -12.81 12.93 -3.42
CA LEU A 143 -12.41 11.88 -2.47
C LEU A 143 -13.58 11.28 -1.69
N GLY A 144 -14.82 11.61 -2.08
CA GLY A 144 -16.05 11.09 -1.50
C GLY A 144 -16.42 11.78 -0.19
N THR A 145 -17.43 11.31 0.52
CA THR A 145 -17.86 11.85 1.82
C THR A 145 -17.83 10.74 2.86
N PRO A 146 -17.45 11.02 4.12
CA PRO A 146 -17.43 10.00 5.16
C PRO A 146 -18.79 9.31 5.29
N ILE A 147 -18.78 8.02 5.63
CA ILE A 147 -19.97 7.18 5.57
C ILE A 147 -21.14 7.74 6.41
N GLU A 148 -20.87 8.42 7.52
CA GLU A 148 -21.87 9.08 8.38
C GLU A 148 -22.69 10.16 7.66
N ARG A 149 -22.13 10.75 6.58
CA ARG A 149 -22.76 11.78 5.74
C ARG A 149 -23.33 11.23 4.43
N THR A 150 -23.24 9.91 4.24
CA THR A 150 -23.80 9.18 3.09
C THR A 150 -25.15 8.56 3.44
N SER A 151 -26.07 9.33 4.03
CA SER A 151 -27.45 8.87 4.18
C SER A 151 -28.14 8.86 2.81
N LEU A 152 -28.67 7.70 2.40
CA LEU A 152 -29.59 7.57 1.28
C LEU A 152 -30.77 6.69 1.69
N ASP A 153 -31.96 7.10 1.28
CA ASP A 153 -33.20 6.32 1.48
C ASP A 153 -33.06 4.92 0.88
N LYS A 154 -33.69 3.92 1.52
CA LYS A 154 -33.70 2.51 1.07
C LYS A 154 -34.49 2.34 -0.24
N THR A 155 -33.93 2.80 -1.35
CA THR A 155 -34.49 2.69 -2.71
C THR A 155 -33.60 1.80 -3.58
N PRO A 156 -34.13 1.14 -4.63
CA PRO A 156 -33.31 0.37 -5.56
C PRO A 156 -32.19 1.24 -6.16
N GLY A 157 -30.95 0.77 -6.09
CA GLY A 157 -29.77 1.53 -6.52
C GLY A 157 -29.21 2.52 -5.49
N ALA A 158 -29.82 2.63 -4.29
CA ALA A 158 -29.31 3.49 -3.21
C ALA A 158 -27.91 3.07 -2.72
N GLN A 159 -27.60 1.77 -2.69
CA GLN A 159 -26.28 1.30 -2.30
C GLN A 159 -25.19 1.74 -3.28
N ALA A 160 -25.41 1.58 -4.59
CA ALA A 160 -24.46 2.05 -5.59
C ALA A 160 -24.26 3.57 -5.53
N ARG A 161 -25.33 4.34 -5.33
CA ARG A 161 -25.24 5.80 -5.14
C ARG A 161 -24.53 6.19 -3.83
N ARG A 162 -24.70 5.39 -2.77
CA ARG A 162 -24.03 5.57 -1.49
C ARG A 162 -22.54 5.36 -1.65
N ASP A 163 -22.15 4.28 -2.32
CA ASP A 163 -20.74 3.96 -2.58
C ASP A 163 -20.09 5.06 -3.43
N VAL A 164 -20.72 5.49 -4.53
CA VAL A 164 -20.21 6.62 -5.35
C VAL A 164 -20.00 7.87 -4.49
N LYS A 165 -20.97 8.22 -3.64
CA LYS A 165 -20.85 9.37 -2.73
C LYS A 165 -19.79 9.14 -1.64
N HIS A 166 -19.55 7.90 -1.23
CA HIS A 166 -18.60 7.53 -0.18
C HIS A 166 -17.16 7.60 -0.67
N TYR A 167 -16.89 7.16 -1.89
CA TYR A 167 -15.53 7.08 -2.45
C TYR A 167 -15.16 8.23 -3.41
N GLY A 168 -16.16 8.96 -3.93
CA GLY A 168 -15.95 10.07 -4.86
C GLY A 168 -15.36 9.65 -6.20
N TYR A 169 -15.03 10.64 -7.04
CA TYR A 169 -14.51 10.36 -8.37
C TYR A 169 -13.20 9.58 -8.37
N LEU A 170 -12.30 9.81 -7.39
CA LEU A 170 -11.03 9.09 -7.34
C LEU A 170 -11.22 7.59 -7.05
N GLY A 171 -12.12 7.24 -6.13
CA GLY A 171 -12.41 5.83 -5.86
C GLY A 171 -13.12 5.14 -7.02
N ASP A 172 -14.03 5.83 -7.71
CA ASP A 172 -14.67 5.31 -8.92
C ASP A 172 -13.69 5.14 -10.08
N PHE A 173 -12.77 6.10 -10.26
CA PHE A 173 -11.66 5.99 -11.20
C PHE A 173 -10.85 4.72 -10.94
N PHE A 174 -10.41 4.48 -9.71
CA PHE A 174 -9.65 3.28 -9.37
C PHE A 174 -10.46 2.00 -9.53
N ARG A 175 -11.74 1.98 -9.14
CA ARG A 175 -12.61 0.81 -9.36
C ARG A 175 -12.62 0.41 -10.83
N LEU A 176 -12.91 1.37 -11.72
CA LEU A 176 -13.02 1.11 -13.17
C LEU A 176 -11.67 0.76 -13.80
N PHE A 177 -10.60 1.42 -13.36
CA PHE A 177 -9.25 1.10 -13.80
C PHE A 177 -8.85 -0.33 -13.41
N ILE A 178 -9.11 -0.72 -12.15
CA ILE A 178 -8.83 -2.06 -11.62
C ILE A 178 -9.69 -3.12 -12.31
N GLU A 179 -10.96 -2.83 -12.61
CA GLU A 179 -11.82 -3.71 -13.41
C GLU A 179 -11.17 -4.00 -14.78
N GLY A 180 -10.68 -2.94 -15.43
CA GLY A 180 -9.91 -3.03 -16.68
C GLY A 180 -8.68 -3.94 -16.57
N THR A 181 -7.86 -3.75 -15.54
CA THR A 181 -6.67 -4.57 -15.31
C THR A 181 -7.01 -6.00 -14.91
N THR A 182 -8.12 -6.22 -14.22
CA THR A 182 -8.59 -7.57 -13.87
C THR A 182 -8.93 -8.36 -15.13
N HIS A 183 -9.62 -7.74 -16.09
CA HIS A 183 -9.85 -8.35 -17.40
C HIS A 183 -8.54 -8.64 -18.15
N PHE A 184 -7.60 -7.69 -18.16
CA PHE A 184 -6.29 -7.90 -18.79
C PHE A 184 -5.55 -9.14 -18.25
N LEU A 185 -5.56 -9.34 -16.93
CA LEU A 185 -4.80 -10.42 -16.29
C LEU A 185 -5.52 -11.77 -16.37
N PHE A 186 -6.85 -11.79 -16.19
CA PHE A 186 -7.59 -13.02 -15.93
C PHE A 186 -8.53 -13.46 -17.06
N ALA A 187 -8.92 -12.59 -17.99
CA ALA A 187 -9.94 -12.96 -18.99
C ALA A 187 -9.35 -13.78 -20.16
N GLN A 188 -10.10 -14.81 -20.58
CA GLN A 188 -9.71 -15.76 -21.65
C GLN A 188 -9.74 -15.19 -23.06
N ASP A 189 -10.50 -14.13 -23.28
CA ASP A 189 -10.69 -13.49 -24.58
C ASP A 189 -9.67 -12.37 -24.85
N VAL A 190 -8.70 -12.18 -23.95
CA VAL A 190 -7.52 -11.35 -24.17
C VAL A 190 -6.51 -12.11 -25.04
N GLN A 191 -6.31 -11.64 -26.27
CA GLN A 191 -5.49 -12.33 -27.28
C GLN A 191 -3.99 -12.32 -26.96
N LYS A 192 -3.50 -11.22 -26.38
CA LYS A 192 -2.09 -11.02 -26.00
C LYS A 192 -1.98 -10.90 -24.49
N ARG A 193 -1.82 -12.05 -23.86
CA ARG A 193 -1.65 -12.19 -22.41
C ARG A 193 -0.27 -11.69 -21.97
N THR A 194 -0.15 -11.47 -20.66
CA THR A 194 1.12 -11.11 -20.02
C THR A 194 2.14 -12.23 -20.13
N ASP A 195 3.41 -11.86 -20.36
CA ASP A 195 4.53 -12.79 -20.30
C ASP A 195 4.95 -13.09 -18.84
N GLY A 196 5.90 -14.02 -18.68
CA GLY A 196 6.50 -14.33 -17.38
C GLY A 196 5.54 -15.06 -16.43
N ASN A 197 5.63 -14.76 -15.13
CA ASN A 197 4.86 -15.47 -14.10
C ASN A 197 3.34 -15.18 -14.16
N TRP A 198 2.92 -14.01 -14.61
CA TRP A 198 1.49 -13.73 -14.80
C TRP A 198 0.88 -14.57 -15.93
N GLY A 199 1.65 -14.88 -16.98
CA GLY A 199 1.22 -15.80 -18.05
C GLY A 199 0.97 -17.24 -17.60
N LYS A 200 1.46 -17.65 -16.43
CA LYS A 200 1.26 -18.99 -15.84
C LYS A 200 -0.09 -19.14 -15.10
N VAL A 201 -0.79 -18.03 -14.87
CA VAL A 201 -2.16 -18.05 -14.35
C VAL A 201 -3.09 -18.43 -15.51
N ASN A 202 -3.96 -19.42 -15.33
CA ASN A 202 -4.86 -19.86 -16.40
C ASN A 202 -5.97 -18.83 -16.55
N PRO A 203 -6.38 -18.45 -17.77
CA PRO A 203 -7.43 -17.47 -17.92
C PRO A 203 -8.80 -18.10 -17.66
N ILE A 204 -9.79 -17.28 -17.33
CA ILE A 204 -11.18 -17.67 -17.07
C ILE A 204 -12.15 -16.89 -17.97
N PRO A 205 -13.41 -17.35 -18.15
CA PRO A 205 -14.39 -16.64 -18.94
C PRO A 205 -14.60 -15.18 -18.51
N GLU A 206 -14.75 -14.26 -19.48
CA GLU A 206 -15.04 -12.83 -19.24
C GLU A 206 -16.18 -12.64 -18.23
N SER A 207 -17.27 -13.38 -18.40
CA SER A 207 -18.45 -13.31 -17.52
C SER A 207 -18.14 -13.71 -16.07
N ARG A 208 -17.18 -14.61 -15.87
CA ARG A 208 -16.74 -15.03 -14.52
C ARG A 208 -15.82 -14.00 -13.89
N VAL A 209 -14.97 -13.32 -14.68
CA VAL A 209 -14.21 -12.16 -14.21
C VAL A 209 -15.17 -11.07 -13.70
N GLU A 210 -16.18 -10.72 -14.50
CA GLU A 210 -17.18 -9.69 -14.15
C GLU A 210 -17.97 -10.06 -12.88
N GLU A 211 -18.46 -11.30 -12.79
CA GLU A 211 -19.21 -11.75 -11.61
C GLU A 211 -18.35 -11.71 -10.33
N VAL A 212 -17.13 -12.24 -10.39
CA VAL A 212 -16.22 -12.26 -9.24
C VAL A 212 -15.78 -10.86 -8.85
N PHE A 213 -15.42 -10.02 -9.82
CA PHE A 213 -15.01 -8.64 -9.54
C PHE A 213 -16.14 -7.88 -8.83
N ASN A 214 -17.37 -7.97 -9.32
CA ASN A 214 -18.51 -7.28 -8.72
C ASN A 214 -18.89 -7.81 -7.34
N GLU A 215 -18.69 -9.10 -7.06
CA GLU A 215 -18.99 -9.71 -5.75
C GLU A 215 -17.88 -9.45 -4.72
N PHE A 216 -16.60 -9.49 -5.13
CA PHE A 216 -15.47 -9.59 -4.19
C PHE A 216 -14.53 -8.38 -4.18
N PHE A 217 -14.65 -7.44 -5.12
CA PHE A 217 -13.91 -6.17 -5.03
C PHE A 217 -14.61 -5.19 -4.07
N THR A 218 -14.37 -5.42 -2.79
CA THR A 218 -14.95 -4.66 -1.67
C THR A 218 -14.03 -3.53 -1.21
N GLN A 219 -14.45 -2.82 -0.16
CA GLN A 219 -13.58 -1.85 0.50
C GLN A 219 -12.42 -2.53 1.21
N TYR A 220 -11.36 -1.76 1.47
CA TYR A 220 -10.23 -2.20 2.28
C TYR A 220 -10.65 -2.46 3.72
N TYR A 221 -10.14 -3.55 4.29
CA TYR A 221 -10.21 -3.80 5.72
C TYR A 221 -8.84 -4.25 6.25
N PRO A 222 -8.32 -3.62 7.33
CA PRO A 222 -6.99 -3.94 7.87
C PRO A 222 -6.80 -5.40 8.28
N HIS A 223 -7.89 -6.06 8.69
CA HIS A 223 -7.84 -7.46 9.11
C HIS A 223 -7.72 -8.45 7.95
N GLU A 224 -7.85 -8.01 6.69
CA GLU A 224 -7.58 -8.84 5.51
C GLU A 224 -6.07 -8.86 5.15
N HIS A 225 -5.29 -7.88 5.63
CA HIS A 225 -3.88 -7.65 5.27
C HIS A 225 -2.89 -7.90 6.41
N THR A 226 -3.35 -8.34 7.58
CA THR A 226 -2.49 -8.56 8.76
C THR A 226 -1.70 -7.32 9.22
N ASP A 227 -2.08 -6.13 8.77
CA ASP A 227 -1.48 -4.89 9.23
C ASP A 227 -1.72 -4.69 10.73
N GLN A 228 -0.85 -3.94 11.39
CA GLN A 228 -1.11 -3.49 12.75
C GLN A 228 -2.43 -2.72 12.73
N PRO A 229 -3.46 -3.21 13.44
CA PRO A 229 -4.80 -2.71 13.20
C PRO A 229 -4.88 -1.26 13.66
N PRO A 230 -5.35 -0.32 12.80
CA PRO A 230 -5.40 1.10 13.10
C PRO A 230 -6.56 1.46 14.05
N TYR A 231 -7.10 0.49 14.79
CA TYR A 231 -8.29 0.68 15.63
C TYR A 231 -8.10 1.71 16.75
N ILE A 232 -6.85 2.07 17.06
CA ILE A 232 -6.50 3.29 17.78
C ILE A 232 -5.72 4.16 16.80
N TRP A 233 -6.42 5.16 16.25
CA TRP A 233 -5.88 6.07 15.24
C TRP A 233 -4.63 6.78 15.74
N ASP A 234 -4.76 7.53 16.84
CA ASP A 234 -3.65 8.25 17.46
C ASP A 234 -2.64 7.25 18.04
N ALA A 235 -1.54 7.05 17.31
CA ALA A 235 -0.55 6.05 17.62
C ALA A 235 0.08 6.27 19.02
N SER A 236 0.11 7.51 19.52
CA SER A 236 0.61 7.79 20.88
C SER A 236 -0.27 7.21 21.99
N LYS A 237 -1.52 6.84 21.69
CA LYS A 237 -2.44 6.20 22.63
C LYS A 237 -2.33 4.67 22.62
N ARG A 238 -1.61 4.06 21.68
CA ARG A 238 -1.47 2.59 21.61
C ARG A 238 -0.78 1.98 22.82
N PRO A 239 0.27 2.60 23.40
CA PRO A 239 0.89 2.08 24.62
C PRO A 239 -0.08 1.95 25.81
N SER A 240 -1.14 2.76 25.88
CA SER A 240 -2.16 2.64 26.93
C SER A 240 -3.21 1.55 26.66
N HIS A 241 -3.10 0.83 25.54
CA HIS A 241 -4.00 -0.26 25.14
C HIS A 241 -3.24 -1.60 25.02
N PRO A 242 -2.61 -2.11 26.11
CA PRO A 242 -1.79 -3.32 26.06
C PRO A 242 -2.58 -4.59 25.68
N ASN A 243 -3.90 -4.60 25.90
CA ASN A 243 -4.77 -5.69 25.46
C ASN A 243 -4.92 -5.78 23.93
N MET A 244 -4.44 -4.78 23.17
CA MET A 244 -4.38 -4.83 21.71
C MET A 244 -2.93 -4.84 21.23
N TYR A 245 -2.12 -3.90 21.72
CA TYR A 245 -0.77 -3.66 21.19
C TYR A 245 0.36 -4.22 22.06
N GLY A 246 0.02 -4.89 23.16
CA GLY A 246 0.97 -5.62 23.97
C GLY A 246 1.12 -7.08 23.53
N PRO A 247 2.14 -7.78 24.04
CA PRO A 247 2.35 -9.20 23.75
C PRO A 247 1.21 -10.05 24.34
N GLY A 248 0.80 -11.06 23.57
CA GLY A 248 -0.24 -12.00 23.94
C GLY A 248 0.22 -13.08 24.91
N ARG A 249 -0.70 -13.51 25.77
CA ARG A 249 -0.42 -14.48 26.84
C ARG A 249 -0.46 -15.94 26.38
N ARG A 250 -0.85 -16.21 25.12
CA ARG A 250 -0.97 -17.56 24.54
C ARG A 250 0.31 -18.39 24.66
N GLN A 251 1.48 -17.75 24.68
CA GLN A 251 2.79 -18.40 24.76
C GLN A 251 3.57 -18.06 26.04
N ALA A 252 2.89 -17.59 27.09
CA ALA A 252 3.51 -17.25 28.38
C ALA A 252 4.17 -18.45 29.08
N ASN A 253 3.82 -19.69 28.70
CA ASN A 253 4.43 -20.92 29.23
C ASN A 253 5.78 -21.27 28.58
N LEU A 254 6.22 -20.52 27.57
CA LEU A 254 7.61 -20.63 27.11
C LEU A 254 8.54 -20.13 28.23
N ARG A 255 9.80 -20.62 28.26
CA ARG A 255 10.77 -20.30 29.34
C ARG A 255 10.93 -18.78 29.62
N ASP A 256 10.57 -17.95 28.65
CA ASP A 256 10.59 -16.50 28.74
C ASP A 256 9.14 -16.00 28.90
N GLY A 257 8.65 -15.82 30.15
CA GLY A 257 7.24 -15.59 30.47
C GLY A 257 6.59 -14.30 29.89
N ASP A 258 7.39 -13.44 29.26
CA ASP A 258 6.96 -12.17 28.66
C ASP A 258 6.90 -12.20 27.12
N ILE A 259 6.96 -13.38 26.48
CA ILE A 259 6.92 -13.48 25.01
C ILE A 259 5.54 -13.74 24.44
N GLY A 260 5.23 -13.07 23.33
CA GLY A 260 3.96 -13.26 22.65
C GLY A 260 3.86 -12.57 21.29
N VAL A 261 2.88 -13.02 20.52
CA VAL A 261 2.36 -12.29 19.37
C VAL A 261 1.48 -11.16 19.88
N MET A 262 1.49 -10.00 19.22
CA MET A 262 0.62 -8.87 19.55
C MET A 262 -0.84 -9.32 19.73
N ASN A 263 -1.47 -8.93 20.84
CA ASN A 263 -2.82 -9.38 21.18
C ASN A 263 -3.83 -9.12 20.06
N ALA A 264 -3.69 -8.04 19.30
CA ALA A 264 -4.63 -7.76 18.22
C ALA A 264 -4.51 -8.76 17.05
N VAL A 265 -3.33 -9.34 16.82
CA VAL A 265 -3.17 -10.43 15.85
C VAL A 265 -3.77 -11.72 16.42
N ASP A 266 -3.46 -12.03 17.67
CA ASP A 266 -3.91 -13.26 18.33
C ASP A 266 -5.44 -13.31 18.51
N VAL A 267 -6.03 -12.25 19.08
CA VAL A 267 -7.44 -12.21 19.51
C VAL A 267 -8.41 -11.81 18.39
N TYR A 268 -7.98 -10.95 17.47
CA TYR A 268 -8.86 -10.44 16.41
C TYR A 268 -8.58 -11.10 15.08
N TYR A 269 -7.34 -11.00 14.61
CA TYR A 269 -6.98 -11.41 13.26
C TYR A 269 -7.03 -12.94 13.08
N VAL A 270 -6.42 -13.73 13.97
CA VAL A 270 -6.52 -15.20 13.89
C VAL A 270 -7.96 -15.67 14.11
N ALA A 271 -8.71 -15.02 15.00
CA ALA A 271 -10.12 -15.34 15.20
C ALA A 271 -10.96 -15.11 13.93
N TYR A 272 -10.70 -14.01 13.20
CA TYR A 272 -11.35 -13.71 11.93
C TYR A 272 -11.03 -14.79 10.89
N LEU A 273 -9.76 -15.09 10.68
CA LEU A 273 -9.34 -16.12 9.73
C LEU A 273 -9.93 -17.49 10.11
N ALA A 274 -9.92 -17.85 11.39
CA ALA A 274 -10.43 -19.13 11.85
C ALA A 274 -11.94 -19.29 11.60
N GLU A 275 -12.73 -18.26 11.92
CA GLU A 275 -14.18 -18.26 11.68
C GLU A 275 -14.52 -18.29 10.19
N ALA A 276 -13.78 -17.52 9.38
CA ALA A 276 -13.97 -17.46 7.94
C ALA A 276 -13.58 -18.78 7.25
N LEU A 277 -12.45 -19.39 7.61
CA LEU A 277 -12.05 -20.71 7.12
C LEU A 277 -13.04 -21.80 7.54
N ALA A 278 -13.53 -21.77 8.79
CA ALA A 278 -14.56 -22.71 9.24
C ALA A 278 -15.87 -22.55 8.46
N THR A 279 -16.20 -21.33 8.03
CA THR A 279 -17.36 -21.06 7.19
C THR A 279 -17.14 -21.55 5.76
N VAL A 280 -15.98 -21.30 5.16
CA VAL A 280 -15.61 -21.84 3.85
C VAL A 280 -15.66 -23.37 3.86
N GLU A 281 -15.08 -24.04 4.86
CA GLU A 281 -15.13 -25.49 5.01
C GLU A 281 -16.57 -26.03 5.06
N ARG A 282 -17.42 -25.40 5.89
CA ARG A 282 -18.81 -25.81 6.06
C ARG A 282 -19.61 -25.62 4.77
N ASP A 283 -19.48 -24.46 4.14
CA ASP A 283 -20.21 -24.12 2.92
C ASP A 283 -19.77 -25.05 1.78
N TRP A 284 -18.47 -25.31 1.65
CA TRP A 284 -17.94 -26.21 0.63
C TRP A 284 -18.47 -27.64 0.77
N ARG A 285 -18.50 -28.16 2.00
CA ARG A 285 -19.05 -29.49 2.29
C ARG A 285 -20.56 -29.57 2.04
N ALA A 286 -21.28 -28.46 2.12
CA ALA A 286 -22.70 -28.39 1.86
C ALA A 286 -23.04 -28.20 0.37
N LEU A 287 -22.07 -27.84 -0.47
CA LEU A 287 -22.28 -27.69 -1.91
C LEU A 287 -22.65 -29.02 -2.58
N LYS A 288 -23.57 -28.95 -3.54
CA LYS A 288 -23.86 -30.09 -4.41
C LYS A 288 -22.63 -30.44 -5.24
N ARG A 289 -22.51 -31.71 -5.64
CA ARG A 289 -21.34 -32.21 -6.37
C ARG A 289 -21.11 -31.49 -7.71
N ASP A 290 -22.18 -31.03 -8.35
CA ASP A 290 -22.20 -30.35 -9.65
C ASP A 290 -22.16 -28.80 -9.55
N ASP A 291 -22.18 -28.24 -8.33
CA ASP A 291 -22.13 -26.78 -8.12
C ASP A 291 -20.71 -26.22 -8.28
N GLN A 292 -20.26 -26.09 -9.53
CA GLN A 292 -18.93 -25.56 -9.84
C GLN A 292 -18.82 -24.07 -9.53
N ALA A 293 -19.87 -23.29 -9.82
CA ALA A 293 -19.87 -21.86 -9.57
C ALA A 293 -19.73 -21.54 -8.07
N GLY A 294 -20.42 -22.31 -7.21
CA GLY A 294 -20.27 -22.24 -5.76
C GLY A 294 -18.84 -22.53 -5.30
N ARG A 295 -18.18 -23.57 -5.84
CA ARG A 295 -16.78 -23.89 -5.52
C ARG A 295 -15.82 -22.79 -5.94
N GLN A 296 -16.02 -22.22 -7.12
CA GLN A 296 -15.21 -21.11 -7.62
C GLN A 296 -15.35 -19.87 -6.73
N ARG A 297 -16.56 -19.54 -6.26
CA ARG A 297 -16.77 -18.46 -5.29
C ARG A 297 -16.07 -18.73 -3.96
N LEU A 298 -16.09 -19.97 -3.47
CA LEU A 298 -15.37 -20.35 -2.25
C LEU A 298 -13.85 -20.29 -2.43
N LEU A 299 -13.32 -20.57 -3.62
CA LEU A 299 -11.90 -20.37 -3.94
C LEU A 299 -11.51 -18.89 -3.90
N VAL A 300 -12.35 -17.97 -4.40
CA VAL A 300 -12.09 -16.53 -4.26
C VAL A 300 -12.04 -16.13 -2.78
N ARG A 301 -13.00 -16.58 -1.97
CA ARG A 301 -12.97 -16.34 -0.51
C ARG A 301 -11.72 -16.91 0.14
N MET A 302 -11.34 -18.13 -0.24
CA MET A 302 -10.12 -18.76 0.25
C MET A 302 -8.88 -17.92 -0.10
N GLY A 303 -8.79 -17.40 -1.33
CA GLY A 303 -7.72 -16.52 -1.78
C GLY A 303 -7.58 -15.27 -0.92
N LYS A 304 -8.72 -14.62 -0.60
CA LYS A 304 -8.73 -13.46 0.31
C LYS A 304 -8.19 -13.80 1.70
N LEU A 305 -8.51 -14.99 2.23
CA LEU A 305 -8.05 -15.43 3.56
C LEU A 305 -6.56 -15.83 3.56
N LEU A 306 -6.07 -16.43 2.47
CA LEU A 306 -4.66 -16.80 2.33
C LEU A 306 -3.75 -15.59 2.21
N HIS A 307 -4.22 -14.50 1.57
CA HIS A 307 -3.51 -13.23 1.51
C HIS A 307 -3.05 -12.77 2.90
N GLY A 308 -3.97 -12.76 3.86
CA GLY A 308 -3.61 -12.47 5.24
C GLY A 308 -2.55 -13.43 5.80
N VAL A 309 -2.70 -14.74 5.60
CA VAL A 309 -1.72 -15.72 6.11
C VAL A 309 -0.31 -15.43 5.57
N GLU A 310 -0.23 -14.97 4.33
CA GLU A 310 1.01 -14.59 3.65
C GLU A 310 1.61 -13.32 4.27
N ASP A 311 0.81 -12.27 4.44
CA ASP A 311 1.23 -10.97 4.98
C ASP A 311 1.82 -11.06 6.39
N TRP A 312 1.38 -12.02 7.21
CA TRP A 312 1.99 -12.23 8.53
C TRP A 312 3.52 -12.41 8.44
N PHE A 313 4.03 -13.10 7.42
CA PHE A 313 5.47 -13.35 7.27
C PHE A 313 6.19 -12.22 6.56
N PHE A 314 5.51 -11.52 5.65
CA PHE A 314 6.09 -10.41 4.91
C PHE A 314 6.15 -9.14 5.74
N HIS A 315 5.11 -8.84 6.52
CA HIS A 315 4.93 -7.55 7.18
C HIS A 315 5.20 -7.59 8.68
N SER A 316 5.65 -8.69 9.27
CA SER A 316 6.03 -8.74 10.70
C SER A 316 7.53 -8.92 10.93
N ASN A 317 7.96 -8.76 12.18
CA ASN A 317 9.33 -9.08 12.62
C ASN A 317 9.54 -10.58 12.91
N VAL A 318 8.60 -11.45 12.56
CA VAL A 318 8.63 -12.88 12.96
C VAL A 318 9.84 -13.62 12.40
N VAL A 319 10.28 -13.26 11.20
CA VAL A 319 11.41 -13.92 10.52
C VAL A 319 12.74 -13.54 11.18
N GLU A 320 12.91 -12.26 11.51
CA GLU A 320 14.04 -11.76 12.29
C GLU A 320 14.06 -12.39 13.69
N LEU A 321 12.90 -12.52 14.33
CA LEU A 321 12.77 -13.19 15.63
C LEU A 321 13.09 -14.68 15.54
N LEU A 322 12.79 -15.37 14.44
CA LEU A 322 13.15 -16.77 14.24
C LEU A 322 14.68 -16.95 14.22
N GLU A 323 15.40 -16.08 13.52
CA GLU A 323 16.86 -16.04 13.53
C GLU A 323 17.37 -15.72 14.93
N LEU A 324 16.86 -14.67 15.58
CA LEU A 324 17.22 -14.27 16.95
C LEU A 324 17.07 -15.41 17.95
N ARG A 325 15.98 -16.18 17.84
CA ARG A 325 15.70 -17.30 18.73
C ARG A 325 16.70 -18.45 18.59
N SER A 326 17.39 -18.57 17.44
CA SER A 326 18.50 -19.53 17.28
C SER A 326 19.73 -19.18 18.12
N PHE A 327 19.90 -17.90 18.46
CA PHE A 327 20.97 -17.40 19.33
C PHE A 327 20.59 -17.38 20.82
N ARG A 328 19.34 -17.70 21.17
CA ARG A 328 18.83 -17.45 22.53
C ARG A 328 19.31 -18.39 23.65
N PRO A 329 20.18 -19.39 23.46
CA PRO A 329 20.97 -19.90 24.58
C PRO A 329 22.02 -18.91 25.11
N GLU A 330 22.26 -17.78 24.42
CA GLU A 330 23.47 -16.95 24.63
C GLU A 330 23.24 -15.56 25.25
N GLN A 331 22.02 -15.12 25.57
CA GLN A 331 21.89 -13.84 26.30
C GLN A 331 22.48 -14.06 27.69
N LEU A 332 23.60 -13.38 27.97
CA LEU A 332 24.31 -13.57 29.23
C LEU A 332 23.43 -13.03 30.36
N ALA A 333 23.54 -13.61 31.56
CA ALA A 333 22.67 -13.28 32.70
C ALA A 333 22.65 -11.77 33.06
N GLU A 334 23.71 -11.04 32.71
CA GLU A 334 23.88 -9.60 32.98
C GLU A 334 23.84 -8.73 31.70
N GLU A 335 23.69 -9.33 30.51
CA GLU A 335 23.67 -8.58 29.24
C GLU A 335 22.30 -7.93 29.02
N SER A 336 22.31 -6.61 28.85
CA SER A 336 21.08 -5.86 28.53
C SER A 336 20.51 -6.28 27.17
N ASP A 337 19.19 -6.14 26.99
CA ASP A 337 18.53 -6.42 25.70
C ASP A 337 19.15 -5.62 24.55
N GLU A 338 19.67 -4.43 24.84
CA GLU A 338 20.33 -3.56 23.87
C GLU A 338 21.71 -4.09 23.47
N GLU A 339 22.55 -4.48 24.42
CA GLU A 339 23.86 -5.10 24.14
C GLU A 339 23.69 -6.42 23.38
N PHE A 340 22.73 -7.24 23.80
CA PHE A 340 22.38 -8.47 23.11
C PHE A 340 21.97 -8.21 21.66
N LEU A 341 21.10 -7.23 21.42
CA LEU A 341 20.65 -6.87 20.07
C LEU A 341 21.83 -6.42 19.19
N LYS A 342 22.74 -5.59 19.71
CA LYS A 342 23.95 -5.15 18.98
C LYS A 342 24.86 -6.33 18.62
N ARG A 343 25.06 -7.25 19.57
CA ARG A 343 25.85 -8.48 19.36
C ARG A 343 25.19 -9.40 18.34
N PHE A 344 23.87 -9.59 18.44
CA PHE A 344 23.07 -10.37 17.50
C PHE A 344 23.20 -9.84 16.07
N VAL A 345 22.96 -8.54 15.84
CA VAL A 345 23.06 -7.91 14.52
C VAL A 345 24.46 -8.10 13.94
N SER A 346 25.49 -7.93 14.77
CA SER A 346 26.88 -8.14 14.38
C SER A 346 27.19 -9.61 14.04
N GLY A 347 26.60 -10.56 14.77
CA GLY A 347 26.74 -11.99 14.55
C GLY A 347 26.05 -12.45 13.26
N VAL A 348 24.82 -12.00 13.03
CA VAL A 348 24.06 -12.28 11.79
C VAL A 348 24.80 -11.75 10.57
N ALA A 349 25.30 -10.53 10.64
CA ALA A 349 26.02 -9.91 9.53
C ALA A 349 27.32 -10.62 9.14
N LYS A 350 27.90 -11.45 10.02
CA LYS A 350 29.10 -12.25 9.73
C LYS A 350 28.80 -13.56 9.01
N ARG A 351 27.57 -14.07 9.10
CA ARG A 351 27.22 -15.44 8.67
C ARG A 351 26.19 -15.52 7.55
N ARG A 352 25.25 -14.57 7.48
CA ARG A 352 24.18 -14.60 6.49
C ARG A 352 24.71 -14.22 5.11
N PRO A 353 24.44 -15.01 4.05
CA PRO A 353 24.97 -14.75 2.71
C PRO A 353 24.69 -13.34 2.19
N GLU A 354 23.48 -12.83 2.43
CA GLU A 354 23.08 -11.47 2.02
C GLU A 354 23.95 -10.35 2.62
N PHE A 355 24.48 -10.53 3.84
CA PHE A 355 25.39 -9.55 4.45
C PHE A 355 26.85 -9.77 4.03
N VAL A 356 27.26 -11.03 3.86
CA VAL A 356 28.62 -11.40 3.46
C VAL A 356 28.90 -10.96 2.02
N ALA A 357 27.91 -11.11 1.13
CA ALA A 357 28.01 -10.70 -0.26
C ALA A 357 27.91 -9.17 -0.47
N ALA A 358 27.31 -8.44 0.49
CA ALA A 358 27.17 -7.00 0.42
C ALA A 358 28.51 -6.27 0.57
N ASP A 359 28.67 -5.17 -0.18
CA ASP A 359 29.77 -4.22 0.01
C ASP A 359 29.68 -3.49 1.37
N ALA A 360 30.64 -2.63 1.69
CA ALA A 360 30.70 -1.96 2.98
C ALA A 360 29.47 -1.07 3.28
N THR A 361 28.98 -0.36 2.28
CA THR A 361 27.84 0.57 2.40
C THR A 361 26.55 -0.21 2.53
N GLU A 362 26.33 -1.21 1.68
CA GLU A 362 25.13 -2.04 1.73
C GLU A 362 25.09 -2.89 3.00
N ARG A 363 26.23 -3.45 3.43
CA ARG A 363 26.32 -4.17 4.70
C ARG A 363 25.99 -3.27 5.89
N LEU A 364 26.35 -1.98 5.85
CA LEU A 364 25.96 -1.01 6.87
C LEU A 364 24.43 -0.84 6.89
N ARG A 365 23.81 -0.59 5.72
CA ARG A 365 22.35 -0.46 5.56
C ARG A 365 21.59 -1.69 6.05
N LEU A 366 22.02 -2.89 5.64
CA LEU A 366 21.41 -4.16 6.07
C LEU A 366 21.47 -4.33 7.59
N LYS A 367 22.58 -3.94 8.23
CA LYS A 367 22.70 -3.97 9.70
C LYS A 367 21.71 -2.99 10.35
N ARG A 368 21.55 -1.78 9.80
CA ARG A 368 20.57 -0.81 10.31
C ARG A 368 19.15 -1.35 10.20
N ARG A 369 18.77 -1.86 9.02
CA ARG A 369 17.45 -2.46 8.79
C ARG A 369 17.17 -3.59 9.76
N LEU A 370 18.09 -4.55 9.92
CA LEU A 370 17.92 -5.65 10.88
C LEU A 370 17.78 -5.14 12.31
N TYR A 371 18.66 -4.23 12.74
CA TYR A 371 18.60 -3.64 14.07
C TYR A 371 17.24 -2.98 14.32
N ARG A 372 16.73 -2.23 13.34
CA ARG A 372 15.49 -1.45 13.44
C ARG A 372 14.21 -2.29 13.33
N ARG A 373 14.19 -3.37 12.54
CA ARG A 373 13.07 -4.35 12.49
C ARG A 373 12.86 -5.09 13.82
N LEU A 374 13.88 -5.14 14.67
CA LEU A 374 13.84 -5.72 16.01
C LEU A 374 13.60 -4.66 17.11
N ARG A 375 12.96 -3.53 16.77
CA ARG A 375 12.56 -2.48 17.71
C ARG A 375 11.10 -2.10 17.56
N PHE A 376 10.41 -1.95 18.68
CA PHE A 376 9.05 -1.44 18.71
C PHE A 376 9.06 0.10 18.75
N PRO A 377 8.28 0.78 17.90
CA PRO A 377 8.31 2.23 17.76
C PRO A 377 7.83 2.98 18.99
N ALA A 378 8.34 4.20 19.15
CA ALA A 378 7.80 5.23 20.03
C ALA A 378 7.02 6.26 19.21
N TYR A 379 5.92 6.77 19.77
CA TYR A 379 4.96 7.61 19.05
C TYR A 379 4.64 8.89 19.81
N ASP A 380 4.84 10.06 19.19
CA ASP A 380 4.39 11.36 19.68
C ASP A 380 2.92 11.62 19.37
N SER A 381 2.27 12.37 20.27
CA SER A 381 0.87 12.75 20.12
C SER A 381 0.65 13.53 18.84
N GLY A 382 -0.50 13.28 18.22
CA GLY A 382 -0.92 14.05 17.06
C GLY A 382 -1.05 15.54 17.39
N THR A 383 -0.92 16.38 16.37
CA THR A 383 -1.26 17.81 16.46
C THR A 383 -2.69 18.01 15.95
N LYS A 384 -3.22 19.24 16.07
CA LYS A 384 -4.51 19.61 15.47
C LYS A 384 -4.56 19.37 13.95
N THR A 385 -3.41 19.39 13.27
CA THR A 385 -3.27 19.24 11.82
C THR A 385 -2.70 17.88 11.40
N GLN A 386 -2.35 17.02 12.35
CA GLN A 386 -1.87 15.65 12.13
C GLN A 386 -2.33 14.77 13.30
N SER A 387 -3.59 14.34 13.26
CA SER A 387 -4.27 13.67 14.38
C SER A 387 -3.84 12.20 14.60
N ALA A 388 -3.08 11.62 13.67
CA ALA A 388 -2.60 10.23 13.67
C ALA A 388 -1.65 9.83 14.80
N GLY A 389 -1.14 10.82 15.54
CA GLY A 389 0.18 10.66 16.14
C GLY A 389 1.27 10.63 15.07
N ARG A 390 2.51 10.74 15.50
CA ARG A 390 3.65 10.60 14.59
C ARG A 390 4.68 9.69 15.23
N LEU A 391 5.50 9.04 14.42
CA LEU A 391 6.66 8.36 14.94
C LEU A 391 7.58 9.39 15.57
N SER A 392 8.09 9.06 16.76
CA SER A 392 8.85 10.02 17.53
C SER A 392 10.26 10.15 16.96
N SER A 393 10.68 11.39 16.69
CA SER A 393 12.05 11.74 16.38
C SER A 393 12.90 12.02 17.63
N THR A 394 12.27 12.07 18.81
CA THR A 394 12.93 12.42 20.08
C THR A 394 12.91 11.29 21.10
N ARG A 395 11.87 10.45 21.09
CA ARG A 395 11.80 9.25 21.93
C ARG A 395 12.42 8.04 21.24
N MET A 396 13.20 7.33 22.03
CA MET A 396 13.84 6.11 21.60
C MET A 396 12.82 4.98 21.51
N SER A 397 12.86 4.26 20.40
CA SER A 397 12.20 2.96 20.25
C SER A 397 12.78 1.96 21.26
N ILE A 398 12.08 0.86 21.54
CA ILE A 398 12.51 -0.16 22.50
C ILE A 398 12.81 -1.49 21.80
N PRO A 399 13.77 -2.31 22.26
CA PRO A 399 14.00 -3.64 21.70
C PRO A 399 12.73 -4.51 21.73
N SER A 400 12.39 -5.17 20.61
CA SER A 400 11.19 -6.02 20.46
C SER A 400 11.52 -7.52 20.51
N LEU A 401 12.51 -7.92 21.32
CA LEU A 401 13.04 -9.29 21.35
C LEU A 401 12.05 -10.35 21.86
N ARG A 402 10.93 -9.89 22.42
CA ARG A 402 9.89 -10.68 23.08
C ARG A 402 8.51 -10.45 22.48
N HIS A 403 8.41 -9.60 21.46
CA HIS A 403 7.12 -9.14 20.93
C HIS A 403 7.11 -9.28 19.42
N ALA A 404 6.31 -10.22 18.91
CA ALA A 404 6.06 -10.34 17.48
C ALA A 404 4.89 -9.44 17.08
N TYR A 405 5.10 -8.52 16.15
CA TYR A 405 4.08 -7.57 15.70
C TYR A 405 4.25 -7.29 14.19
N PRO A 406 3.12 -7.05 13.48
CA PRO A 406 3.12 -6.63 12.10
C PRO A 406 3.46 -5.14 11.97
N ALA A 407 3.75 -4.71 10.76
CA ALA A 407 4.01 -3.35 10.39
C ALA A 407 2.80 -2.46 10.65
N PHE A 408 3.05 -1.17 10.82
CA PHE A 408 2.02 -0.16 10.84
C PHE A 408 2.18 0.77 9.65
N PRO A 409 1.20 0.84 8.74
CA PRO A 409 1.20 1.85 7.69
C PRO A 409 1.02 3.23 8.32
N SER A 410 2.06 4.05 8.26
CA SER A 410 1.99 5.48 8.59
C SER A 410 1.73 6.32 7.34
N SER A 411 1.28 7.57 7.48
CA SER A 411 1.05 8.45 6.32
C SER A 411 2.33 8.71 5.49
N GLN A 412 3.47 8.73 6.16
CA GLN A 412 4.82 8.80 5.56
C GLN A 412 5.14 7.56 4.71
N ASP A 413 4.64 6.42 5.16
CA ASP A 413 4.98 5.08 4.68
C ASP A 413 4.07 4.61 3.53
N THR A 414 2.81 5.02 3.55
CA THR A 414 1.86 4.92 2.42
C THR A 414 2.44 5.56 1.15
N SER A 415 3.11 6.70 1.33
CA SER A 415 3.73 7.47 0.23
C SER A 415 4.89 6.71 -0.41
N HIS A 416 5.83 6.25 0.42
CA HIS A 416 7.00 5.49 -0.03
C HIS A 416 6.59 4.17 -0.70
N THR A 417 5.64 3.43 -0.11
CA THR A 417 5.17 2.16 -0.66
C THR A 417 4.50 2.33 -2.03
N LEU A 418 3.77 3.42 -2.25
CA LEU A 418 3.18 3.73 -3.56
C LEU A 418 4.26 4.04 -4.61
N LEU A 419 5.25 4.89 -4.28
CA LEU A 419 6.31 5.23 -5.24
C LEU A 419 7.22 4.06 -5.58
N HIS A 420 7.66 3.29 -4.57
CA HIS A 420 8.41 2.06 -4.82
C HIS A 420 7.65 1.09 -5.73
N ALA A 421 6.32 1.01 -5.61
CA ALA A 421 5.52 0.20 -6.52
C ALA A 421 5.55 0.74 -7.95
N LEU A 422 5.45 2.06 -8.13
CA LEU A 422 5.54 2.73 -9.43
C LEU A 422 6.94 2.59 -10.07
N GLU A 423 8.01 2.73 -9.31
CA GLU A 423 9.40 2.53 -9.76
C GLU A 423 9.66 1.07 -10.17
N ASN A 424 9.15 0.11 -9.38
CA ASN A 424 9.25 -1.30 -9.76
C ASN A 424 8.48 -1.61 -11.05
N LEU A 425 7.37 -0.93 -11.30
CA LEU A 425 6.63 -1.05 -12.56
C LEU A 425 7.41 -0.43 -13.71
N GLU A 426 8.03 0.73 -13.51
CA GLU A 426 8.91 1.36 -14.49
C GLU A 426 10.08 0.45 -14.87
N HIS A 427 10.83 -0.06 -13.90
CA HIS A 427 11.93 -0.99 -14.16
C HIS A 427 11.48 -2.23 -14.91
N LYS A 428 10.33 -2.81 -14.55
CA LYS A 428 9.76 -3.97 -15.27
C LYS A 428 9.32 -3.61 -16.69
N ALA A 429 8.85 -2.39 -16.93
CA ALA A 429 8.36 -1.94 -18.23
C ALA A 429 9.50 -1.52 -19.17
N ALA A 430 10.51 -0.84 -18.65
CA ALA A 430 11.68 -0.37 -19.38
C ALA A 430 12.74 -1.47 -19.58
N GLY A 431 12.82 -2.46 -18.68
CA GLY A 431 13.90 -3.44 -18.69
C GLY A 431 15.13 -2.90 -17.94
N GLU A 432 16.04 -2.24 -18.67
CA GLU A 432 17.22 -1.57 -18.08
C GLU A 432 17.02 -0.05 -17.95
N PRO A 433 17.68 0.63 -16.99
CA PRO A 433 17.67 2.08 -16.89
C PRO A 433 18.10 2.76 -18.21
N GLY A 434 17.25 3.65 -18.74
CA GLY A 434 17.52 4.38 -19.99
C GLY A 434 17.03 3.69 -21.27
N GLU A 435 16.28 2.58 -21.17
CA GLU A 435 15.57 1.98 -22.29
C GLU A 435 14.12 2.46 -22.37
N LEU A 436 13.58 2.55 -23.58
CA LEU A 436 12.16 2.82 -23.77
C LEU A 436 11.34 1.55 -23.53
N PRO A 437 10.26 1.60 -22.73
CA PRO A 437 9.38 0.47 -22.59
C PRO A 437 8.86 -0.03 -23.94
N ALA A 438 8.76 -1.35 -24.13
CA ALA A 438 8.34 -1.94 -25.42
C ALA A 438 6.98 -1.42 -25.93
N TRP A 439 6.08 -1.04 -25.01
CA TRP A 439 4.79 -0.45 -25.35
C TRP A 439 4.93 0.96 -25.92
N VAL A 440 5.91 1.74 -25.45
CA VAL A 440 6.21 3.09 -25.95
C VAL A 440 6.71 3.01 -27.39
N THR A 441 7.66 2.11 -27.66
CA THR A 441 8.18 1.84 -29.01
C THR A 441 7.06 1.55 -30.01
N SER A 442 6.18 0.61 -29.64
CA SER A 442 5.06 0.18 -30.50
C SER A 442 4.03 1.28 -30.76
N VAL A 443 3.81 2.18 -29.77
CA VAL A 443 2.94 3.34 -29.90
C VAL A 443 3.50 4.37 -30.89
N LEU A 444 4.80 4.61 -30.82
CA LEU A 444 5.47 5.65 -31.62
C LEU A 444 5.54 5.26 -33.09
N GLU A 445 5.84 4.00 -33.39
CA GLU A 445 5.83 3.44 -34.74
C GLU A 445 4.48 3.72 -35.44
N GLN A 446 3.36 3.52 -34.74
CA GLN A 446 2.04 3.76 -35.31
C GLN A 446 1.72 5.25 -35.51
N ARG A 447 2.36 6.16 -34.76
CA ARG A 447 2.28 7.61 -35.01
C ARG A 447 3.15 8.07 -36.17
N GLY A 448 3.89 7.15 -36.82
CA GLY A 448 4.82 7.46 -37.89
C GLY A 448 6.09 8.12 -37.39
N LEU A 449 6.39 7.97 -36.09
CA LEU A 449 7.65 8.38 -35.50
C LEU A 449 8.60 7.19 -35.61
N GLU A 450 9.40 7.16 -36.67
CA GLU A 450 10.48 6.17 -36.79
C GLU A 450 11.46 6.38 -35.65
N ILE A 451 11.51 5.41 -34.73
CA ILE A 451 12.68 5.28 -33.87
C ILE A 451 13.82 4.92 -34.82
N LEU A 452 14.78 5.83 -34.98
CA LEU A 452 15.96 5.61 -35.81
C LEU A 452 16.77 4.45 -35.21
N GLU A 453 16.42 3.21 -35.57
CA GLU A 453 17.10 1.97 -35.15
C GLU A 453 18.60 1.98 -35.53
N GLY A 454 19.00 2.86 -36.47
CA GLY A 454 20.38 3.06 -36.89
C GLY A 454 21.24 3.97 -36.00
N LEU A 455 20.66 4.64 -34.99
CA LEU A 455 21.44 5.41 -34.02
C LEU A 455 22.02 4.44 -32.99
N GLY A 456 23.33 4.15 -33.07
CA GLY A 456 24.04 3.37 -32.05
C GLY A 456 23.91 4.00 -30.65
N LYS A 457 24.56 3.40 -29.63
CA LYS A 457 24.44 3.81 -28.20
C LYS A 457 24.53 5.33 -27.93
N LEU A 458 25.23 6.09 -28.77
CA LEU A 458 25.39 7.55 -28.67
C LEU A 458 24.15 8.37 -29.06
N GLY A 459 23.25 7.87 -29.92
CA GLY A 459 22.03 8.60 -30.34
C GLY A 459 20.77 8.22 -29.55
N ARG A 460 20.85 7.17 -28.72
CA ARG A 460 19.76 6.69 -27.85
C ARG A 460 19.17 7.77 -26.93
N PRO A 461 19.96 8.67 -26.30
CA PRO A 461 19.42 9.72 -25.44
C PRO A 461 18.53 10.72 -26.21
N LEU A 462 18.86 11.02 -27.47
CA LEU A 462 18.07 11.93 -28.30
C LEU A 462 16.72 11.31 -28.70
N VAL A 463 16.70 10.01 -28.95
CA VAL A 463 15.46 9.26 -29.22
C VAL A 463 14.57 9.27 -27.97
N VAL A 464 15.13 8.92 -26.81
CA VAL A 464 14.38 8.92 -25.53
C VAL A 464 13.80 10.32 -25.25
N ALA A 465 14.59 11.38 -25.39
CA ALA A 465 14.13 12.75 -25.18
C ALA A 465 13.00 13.16 -26.15
N GLY A 466 13.11 12.77 -27.43
CA GLY A 466 12.06 13.00 -28.42
C GLY A 466 10.77 12.25 -28.08
N VAL A 467 10.89 11.03 -27.59
CA VAL A 467 9.76 10.18 -27.21
C VAL A 467 9.05 10.68 -25.96
N GLU A 468 9.79 11.01 -24.91
CA GLU A 468 9.21 11.58 -23.69
C GLU A 468 8.44 12.87 -24.01
N ARG A 469 8.93 13.70 -24.95
CA ARG A 469 8.21 14.89 -25.40
C ARG A 469 6.83 14.56 -25.97
N GLU A 470 6.74 13.54 -26.81
CA GLU A 470 5.45 13.12 -27.38
C GLU A 470 4.54 12.49 -26.31
N LEU A 471 5.10 11.72 -25.39
CA LEU A 471 4.35 11.14 -24.27
C LEU A 471 3.82 12.19 -23.30
N ARG A 472 4.55 13.29 -23.04
CA ARG A 472 4.09 14.42 -22.21
C ARG A 472 2.83 15.06 -22.76
N GLU A 473 2.69 15.15 -24.08
CA GLU A 473 1.49 15.71 -24.72
C GLU A 473 0.38 14.67 -24.90
N TRP A 474 0.75 13.41 -25.13
CA TRP A 474 -0.22 12.37 -25.44
C TRP A 474 -0.83 11.72 -24.19
N VAL A 475 0.01 11.17 -23.30
CA VAL A 475 -0.42 10.42 -22.11
C VAL A 475 0.33 10.90 -20.84
N PRO A 476 0.24 12.20 -20.49
CA PRO A 476 1.02 12.80 -19.41
C PRO A 476 0.87 12.09 -18.06
N LEU A 477 -0.33 11.63 -17.71
CA LEU A 477 -0.57 10.87 -16.47
C LEU A 477 0.26 9.58 -16.44
N ILE A 478 0.21 8.81 -17.53
CA ILE A 478 0.93 7.53 -17.63
C ILE A 478 2.43 7.77 -17.56
N LEU A 479 2.93 8.79 -18.27
CA LEU A 479 4.34 9.16 -18.22
C LEU A 479 4.77 9.55 -16.79
N THR A 480 4.03 10.43 -16.12
CA THR A 480 4.38 10.90 -14.78
C THR A 480 4.31 9.77 -13.73
N LEU A 481 3.32 8.88 -13.82
CA LEU A 481 3.21 7.75 -12.89
C LEU A 481 4.26 6.68 -13.13
N LEU A 482 4.65 6.43 -14.39
CA LEU A 482 5.58 5.35 -14.75
C LEU A 482 7.01 5.82 -15.00
N SER A 483 7.34 7.10 -14.77
CA SER A 483 8.71 7.61 -14.92
C SER A 483 9.20 8.39 -13.71
N GLU A 484 10.11 7.80 -12.96
CA GLU A 484 10.86 8.42 -11.86
C GLU A 484 11.64 9.63 -12.37
N ASN A 485 12.30 9.50 -13.52
CA ASN A 485 13.04 10.58 -14.16
C ASN A 485 12.14 11.80 -14.44
N GLU A 486 10.92 11.57 -14.95
CA GLU A 486 9.96 12.65 -15.16
C GLU A 486 9.46 13.23 -13.83
N ARG A 487 9.19 12.42 -12.80
CA ARG A 487 8.81 12.93 -11.47
C ARG A 487 9.91 13.79 -10.84
N GLN A 488 11.16 13.36 -10.89
CA GLN A 488 12.32 14.10 -10.40
C GLN A 488 12.48 15.43 -11.15
N ARG A 489 12.29 15.44 -12.48
CA ARG A 489 12.29 16.67 -13.27
C ARG A 489 11.20 17.64 -12.81
N LEU A 490 9.98 17.14 -12.65
CA LEU A 490 8.82 17.91 -12.22
C LEU A 490 9.04 18.48 -10.80
N ALA A 491 9.54 17.67 -9.87
CA ALA A 491 9.90 18.08 -8.50
C ALA A 491 11.04 19.12 -8.48
N ALA A 492 12.04 18.97 -9.35
CA ALA A 492 13.10 19.96 -9.52
C ALA A 492 12.59 21.27 -10.15
N ASN A 493 11.39 21.26 -10.73
CA ASN A 493 10.76 22.35 -11.47
C ASN A 493 11.66 22.84 -12.61
N VAL A 494 12.16 21.89 -13.42
CA VAL A 494 13.11 22.13 -14.51
C VAL A 494 12.46 21.81 -15.86
N ALA A 495 12.57 22.76 -16.81
CA ALA A 495 12.07 22.57 -18.16
C ALA A 495 12.74 21.37 -18.86
N PRO A 496 12.02 20.58 -19.68
CA PRO A 496 12.53 19.36 -20.29
C PRO A 496 13.87 19.51 -21.03
N GLU A 497 14.08 20.63 -21.71
CA GLU A 497 15.30 20.92 -22.47
C GLU A 497 16.55 21.10 -21.59
N ASN A 498 16.37 21.29 -20.28
CA ASN A 498 17.44 21.49 -19.31
C ASN A 498 17.61 20.31 -18.34
N TRP A 499 16.92 19.18 -18.58
CA TRP A 499 16.97 17.99 -17.74
C TRP A 499 17.72 16.84 -18.45
N PRO A 500 18.55 16.04 -17.76
CA PRO A 500 18.90 16.12 -16.34
C PRO A 500 19.84 17.29 -16.03
N LEU A 501 19.78 17.80 -14.79
CA LEU A 501 20.72 18.81 -14.34
C LEU A 501 22.14 18.25 -14.25
N THR A 502 23.13 19.03 -14.68
CA THR A 502 24.53 18.65 -14.46
C THR A 502 24.85 18.75 -12.96
N PRO A 503 25.50 17.76 -12.33
CA PRO A 503 25.84 17.82 -10.91
C PRO A 503 26.57 19.12 -10.54
N GLY A 504 26.07 19.82 -9.54
CA GLY A 504 26.61 21.10 -9.07
C GLY A 504 26.27 22.33 -9.91
N SER A 505 25.53 22.19 -11.02
CA SER A 505 25.04 23.32 -11.80
C SER A 505 23.87 24.05 -11.13
N ALA A 506 23.81 25.37 -11.30
CA ALA A 506 22.66 26.17 -10.89
C ALA A 506 21.45 25.87 -11.78
N ARG A 507 20.24 25.91 -11.21
CA ARG A 507 19.01 25.72 -11.98
C ARG A 507 18.86 26.86 -13.01
N PRO A 508 18.56 26.55 -14.28
CA PRO A 508 18.31 27.58 -15.28
C PRO A 508 17.15 28.49 -14.85
N PRO A 509 17.18 29.78 -15.21
CA PRO A 509 16.09 30.69 -14.93
C PRO A 509 14.83 30.28 -15.71
N ARG A 510 13.68 30.40 -15.05
CA ARG A 510 12.38 30.05 -15.66
C ARG A 510 11.99 31.09 -16.72
N THR A 511 11.52 30.62 -17.86
CA THR A 511 11.04 31.44 -18.98
C THR A 511 9.53 31.72 -18.89
N VAL A 512 8.80 30.96 -18.08
CA VAL A 512 7.34 31.07 -17.87
C VAL A 512 6.98 31.15 -16.39
N LYS A 513 5.81 31.73 -16.10
CA LYS A 513 5.33 31.97 -14.72
C LYS A 513 4.82 30.70 -14.06
N GLU A 514 4.27 29.77 -14.83
CA GLU A 514 3.75 28.48 -14.36
C GLU A 514 4.86 27.46 -14.09
N THR A 515 4.68 26.66 -13.04
CA THR A 515 5.61 25.57 -12.70
C THR A 515 5.50 24.43 -13.70
N GLU A 516 6.52 23.58 -13.77
CA GLU A 516 6.50 22.42 -14.65
C GLU A 516 5.37 21.44 -14.31
N VAL A 517 5.02 21.32 -13.02
CA VAL A 517 3.87 20.52 -12.56
C VAL A 517 2.56 21.13 -13.08
N GLU A 518 2.38 22.45 -12.99
CA GLU A 518 1.19 23.14 -13.52
C GLU A 518 1.07 23.01 -15.05
N LEU A 519 2.19 23.08 -15.77
CA LEU A 519 2.20 22.85 -17.22
C LEU A 519 1.82 21.40 -17.53
N GLN A 520 2.33 20.45 -16.77
CA GLN A 520 2.02 19.04 -16.96
C GLN A 520 0.55 18.73 -16.65
N THR A 521 -0.05 19.34 -15.63
CA THR A 521 -1.50 19.18 -15.37
C THR A 521 -2.35 19.82 -16.46
N LYS A 522 -1.93 20.97 -17.02
CA LYS A 522 -2.61 21.55 -18.21
C LYS A 522 -2.55 20.62 -19.43
N ARG A 523 -1.40 19.98 -19.68
CA ARG A 523 -1.27 18.95 -20.74
C ARG A 523 -2.23 17.78 -20.49
N HIS A 524 -2.36 17.36 -19.24
CA HIS A 524 -3.28 16.28 -18.89
C HIS A 524 -4.75 16.64 -19.11
N ALA A 525 -5.18 17.84 -18.71
CA ALA A 525 -6.52 18.34 -19.00
C ALA A 525 -6.77 18.36 -20.53
N ALA A 526 -5.82 18.88 -21.31
CA ALA A 526 -5.91 18.87 -22.76
C ALA A 526 -5.97 17.45 -23.36
N ALA A 527 -5.25 16.49 -22.78
CA ALA A 527 -5.26 15.09 -23.21
C ALA A 527 -6.59 14.37 -22.93
N LEU A 528 -7.41 14.87 -21.97
CA LEU A 528 -8.75 14.38 -21.68
C LEU A 528 -9.83 14.96 -22.61
N GLU A 529 -9.52 16.04 -23.33
CA GLU A 529 -10.48 16.70 -24.23
C GLU A 529 -10.68 15.92 -25.53
N PRO A 530 -11.93 15.57 -25.89
CA PRO A 530 -12.22 14.87 -27.13
C PRO A 530 -11.87 15.71 -28.35
N HIS A 531 -11.20 15.10 -29.31
CA HIS A 531 -10.86 15.72 -30.59
C HIS A 531 -11.07 14.73 -31.73
N LYS A 532 -11.15 15.25 -32.97
CA LYS A 532 -11.27 14.38 -34.15
C LYS A 532 -9.93 13.70 -34.43
N ALA A 533 -9.87 12.40 -34.22
CA ALA A 533 -8.75 11.55 -34.61
C ALA A 533 -8.62 11.47 -36.14
N LYS A 534 -7.45 11.03 -36.62
CA LYS A 534 -7.13 10.88 -38.06
C LYS A 534 -8.09 9.96 -38.82
N ASP A 535 -8.74 9.02 -38.13
CA ASP A 535 -9.73 8.09 -38.68
C ASP A 535 -11.18 8.60 -38.59
N GLY A 536 -11.38 9.86 -38.19
CA GLY A 536 -12.67 10.53 -38.14
C GLY A 536 -13.47 10.33 -36.85
N ARG A 537 -12.97 9.54 -35.90
CA ARG A 537 -13.60 9.36 -34.58
C ARG A 537 -13.37 10.58 -33.69
N THR A 538 -14.34 10.90 -32.85
CA THR A 538 -14.18 11.90 -31.78
C THR A 538 -13.84 11.15 -30.50
N GLU A 539 -12.62 11.31 -30.03
CA GLU A 539 -12.08 10.64 -28.84
C GLU A 539 -10.94 11.47 -28.24
N ASN A 540 -10.64 11.27 -26.96
CA ASN A 540 -9.49 11.90 -26.31
C ASN A 540 -8.21 11.04 -26.43
N ASN A 541 -7.07 11.53 -25.93
CA ASN A 541 -5.80 10.83 -26.08
C ASN A 541 -5.75 9.49 -25.29
N TYR A 542 -6.38 9.45 -24.12
CA TYR A 542 -6.43 8.22 -23.30
C TYR A 542 -7.37 7.18 -23.90
N GLU A 543 -8.50 7.59 -24.48
CA GLU A 543 -9.39 6.72 -25.24
C GLU A 543 -8.68 6.13 -26.46
N GLN A 544 -7.90 6.94 -27.17
CA GLN A 544 -7.00 6.48 -28.25
C GLN A 544 -6.02 5.42 -27.75
N PHE A 545 -5.39 5.66 -26.61
CA PHE A 545 -4.44 4.73 -26.00
C PHE A 545 -5.12 3.40 -25.58
N VAL A 546 -6.27 3.45 -24.93
CA VAL A 546 -7.04 2.25 -24.54
C VAL A 546 -7.54 1.48 -25.77
N ARG A 547 -8.00 2.19 -26.79
CA ARG A 547 -8.38 1.61 -28.08
C ARG A 547 -7.21 0.92 -28.75
N TYR A 548 -6.02 1.51 -28.67
CA TYR A 548 -4.79 0.91 -29.15
C TYR A 548 -4.49 -0.41 -28.40
N LEU A 549 -4.54 -0.42 -27.08
CA LEU A 549 -4.33 -1.65 -26.29
C LEU A 549 -5.32 -2.76 -26.69
N ALA A 550 -6.60 -2.42 -26.87
CA ALA A 550 -7.62 -3.36 -27.34
C ALA A 550 -7.33 -3.87 -28.76
N ALA A 551 -6.98 -2.99 -29.70
CA ALA A 551 -6.65 -3.37 -31.08
C ALA A 551 -5.41 -4.27 -31.18
N ARG A 552 -4.49 -4.15 -30.21
CA ARG A 552 -3.31 -5.02 -30.09
C ARG A 552 -3.60 -6.33 -29.36
N GLY A 553 -4.83 -6.53 -28.88
CA GLY A 553 -5.25 -7.75 -28.19
C GLY A 553 -4.90 -7.79 -26.70
N HIS A 554 -4.45 -6.67 -26.11
CA HIS A 554 -4.14 -6.57 -24.67
C HIS A 554 -5.37 -6.28 -23.82
N LEU A 555 -6.49 -5.89 -24.40
CA LEU A 555 -7.75 -5.72 -23.69
C LEU A 555 -8.87 -6.36 -24.49
N ASN A 556 -9.78 -7.03 -23.79
CA ASN A 556 -11.08 -7.38 -24.35
C ASN A 556 -12.02 -6.16 -24.32
N GLU A 557 -13.23 -6.30 -24.89
CA GLU A 557 -14.17 -5.18 -24.97
C GLU A 557 -14.67 -4.70 -23.59
N ARG A 558 -14.72 -5.57 -22.57
CA ARG A 558 -15.07 -5.14 -21.20
C ARG A 558 -13.97 -4.34 -20.55
N GLY A 559 -12.74 -4.83 -20.57
CA GLY A 559 -11.60 -4.14 -19.99
C GLY A 559 -11.39 -2.78 -20.64
N LYS A 560 -11.55 -2.71 -21.95
CA LYS A 560 -11.57 -1.44 -22.71
C LYS A 560 -12.68 -0.50 -22.24
N LYS A 561 -13.94 -0.97 -22.12
CA LYS A 561 -15.05 -0.14 -21.64
C LYS A 561 -14.81 0.39 -20.22
N ALA A 562 -14.31 -0.45 -19.32
CA ALA A 562 -13.99 -0.06 -17.95
C ALA A 562 -12.89 1.02 -17.91
N MET A 563 -11.78 0.83 -18.65
CA MET A 563 -10.71 1.83 -18.71
C MET A 563 -11.16 3.15 -19.36
N VAL A 564 -11.94 3.11 -20.44
CA VAL A 564 -12.53 4.33 -21.03
C VAL A 564 -13.42 5.05 -20.02
N ALA A 565 -14.26 4.30 -19.30
CA ALA A 565 -15.11 4.87 -18.26
C ALA A 565 -14.30 5.52 -17.12
N ALA A 566 -13.13 4.96 -16.76
CA ALA A 566 -12.24 5.57 -15.78
C ALA A 566 -11.76 6.96 -16.24
N PHE A 567 -11.28 7.09 -17.48
CA PHE A 567 -10.85 8.39 -18.01
C PHE A 567 -12.00 9.38 -18.24
N GLU A 568 -13.22 8.89 -18.47
CA GLU A 568 -14.41 9.73 -18.51
C GLU A 568 -14.79 10.27 -17.12
N ILE A 569 -14.56 9.50 -16.05
CA ILE A 569 -14.68 9.99 -14.66
C ILE A 569 -13.64 11.09 -14.40
N ASP A 570 -12.40 10.86 -14.83
CA ASP A 570 -11.33 11.84 -14.69
C ASP A 570 -11.65 13.17 -15.40
N ARG A 571 -12.11 13.08 -16.66
CA ARG A 571 -12.59 14.25 -17.43
C ARG A 571 -13.73 15.00 -16.72
N LYS A 572 -14.68 14.28 -16.12
CA LYS A 572 -15.76 14.91 -15.34
C LYS A 572 -15.23 15.59 -14.08
N ALA A 573 -14.25 15.00 -13.42
CA ALA A 573 -13.62 15.57 -12.24
C ALA A 573 -12.83 16.86 -12.59
N GLU A 574 -12.18 16.91 -13.75
CA GLU A 574 -11.48 18.11 -14.26
C GLU A 574 -12.43 19.29 -14.55
N GLN A 575 -13.73 19.01 -14.75
CA GLN A 575 -14.77 20.01 -15.01
C GLN A 575 -15.45 20.53 -13.74
N LEU A 576 -14.97 20.14 -12.56
CA LEU A 576 -15.48 20.67 -11.30
C LEU A 576 -15.24 22.19 -11.20
N PRO A 577 -16.12 22.96 -10.54
CA PRO A 577 -16.11 24.42 -10.53
C PRO A 577 -15.01 25.04 -9.64
N THR A 578 -13.81 24.48 -9.67
CA THR A 578 -12.64 24.88 -8.88
C THR A 578 -11.41 24.87 -9.78
N ASP A 579 -10.43 25.74 -9.53
CA ASP A 579 -9.12 25.70 -10.20
C ASP A 579 -8.26 24.45 -9.84
N ALA A 580 -8.87 23.47 -9.17
CA ALA A 580 -8.24 22.25 -8.68
C ALA A 580 -8.38 21.11 -9.71
N PRO A 581 -7.37 20.23 -9.82
CA PRO A 581 -7.35 19.18 -10.84
C PRO A 581 -8.39 18.08 -10.61
N GLY A 582 -8.70 17.35 -11.67
CA GLY A 582 -9.41 16.07 -11.66
C GLY A 582 -8.59 14.93 -11.06
N CYS A 583 -9.03 13.68 -11.26
CA CYS A 583 -8.42 12.50 -10.64
C CYS A 583 -6.96 12.31 -11.07
N GLY A 584 -6.68 12.32 -12.37
CA GLY A 584 -5.35 12.12 -12.92
C GLY A 584 -4.44 13.30 -12.60
N GLY A 585 -4.93 14.54 -12.70
CA GLY A 585 -4.16 15.72 -12.34
C GLY A 585 -3.78 15.73 -10.86
N PHE A 586 -4.71 15.31 -9.98
CA PHE A 586 -4.44 15.06 -8.57
C PHE A 586 -3.36 13.99 -8.37
N LEU A 587 -3.49 12.83 -9.02
CA LEU A 587 -2.52 11.73 -8.91
C LEU A 587 -1.11 12.15 -9.38
N MET A 588 -1.01 12.96 -10.43
CA MET A 588 0.27 13.50 -10.92
C MET A 588 0.92 14.43 -9.89
N GLN A 589 0.17 15.40 -9.38
CA GLN A 589 0.68 16.30 -8.35
C GLN A 589 1.08 15.54 -7.08
N PHE A 590 0.25 14.58 -6.67
CA PHE A 590 0.53 13.73 -5.52
C PHE A 590 1.82 12.94 -5.74
N ALA A 591 1.98 12.25 -6.88
CA ALA A 591 3.18 11.47 -7.19
C ALA A 591 4.46 12.33 -7.19
N VAL A 592 4.41 13.57 -7.71
CA VAL A 592 5.55 14.50 -7.69
C VAL A 592 5.90 14.90 -6.26
N GLN A 593 4.91 15.21 -5.41
CA GLN A 593 5.18 15.51 -4.00
C GLN A 593 5.70 14.30 -3.22
N LEU A 594 5.25 13.10 -3.56
CA LEU A 594 5.82 11.90 -2.97
C LEU A 594 7.29 11.77 -3.36
N GLN A 595 7.67 12.14 -4.59
CA GLN A 595 9.06 12.05 -5.06
C GLN A 595 9.97 12.95 -4.22
N GLU A 596 9.53 14.18 -3.91
CA GLU A 596 10.27 15.07 -3.02
C GLU A 596 10.54 14.46 -1.63
N LEU A 597 9.56 13.71 -1.11
CA LEU A 597 9.72 12.98 0.15
C LEU A 597 10.71 11.81 -0.02
N LEU A 598 10.59 11.03 -1.08
CA LEU A 598 11.52 9.94 -1.38
C LEU A 598 12.96 10.46 -1.46
N ASP A 599 13.19 11.51 -2.25
CA ASP A 599 14.51 12.13 -2.43
C ASP A 599 15.08 12.63 -1.08
N ALA A 600 14.24 13.19 -0.21
CA ALA A 600 14.64 13.60 1.14
C ALA A 600 15.02 12.40 2.03
N GLY A 601 14.28 11.29 1.92
CA GLY A 601 14.58 10.04 2.61
C GLY A 601 15.85 9.37 2.13
N ASP A 602 16.11 9.41 0.83
CA ASP A 602 17.34 8.90 0.24
C ASP A 602 18.53 9.75 0.65
N ALA A 603 18.37 11.08 0.67
CA ALA A 603 19.40 11.98 1.20
C ALA A 603 19.69 11.71 2.69
N ALA A 604 18.66 11.44 3.51
CA ALA A 604 18.84 11.03 4.90
C ALA A 604 19.57 9.69 5.01
N THR A 605 19.21 8.71 4.16
CA THR A 605 19.90 7.41 4.07
C THR A 605 21.38 7.59 3.72
N GLU A 606 21.70 8.46 2.76
CA GLU A 606 23.08 8.77 2.37
C GLU A 606 23.86 9.49 3.47
N ALA A 607 23.21 10.36 4.25
CA ALA A 607 23.83 10.96 5.42
C ALA A 607 24.16 9.91 6.49
N LEU A 608 23.27 8.93 6.71
CA LEU A 608 23.51 7.80 7.62
C LEU A 608 24.61 6.87 7.11
N ASN A 609 24.73 6.66 5.80
CA ASN A 609 25.78 5.81 5.21
C ASN A 609 27.19 6.30 5.51
N LYS A 610 27.37 7.62 5.70
CA LYS A 610 28.66 8.23 6.06
C LYS A 610 29.03 8.03 7.54
N ARG A 611 28.15 7.42 8.34
CA ARG A 611 28.25 7.29 9.79
C ARG A 611 28.18 5.82 10.23
N PRO A 612 29.29 5.15 10.53
CA PRO A 612 29.27 3.75 10.96
C PRO A 612 28.48 3.50 12.25
N ASP A 613 28.38 4.49 13.13
CA ASP A 613 27.62 4.46 14.39
C ASP A 613 26.09 4.49 14.16
N SER A 614 25.63 4.85 12.96
CA SER A 614 24.20 4.92 12.60
C SER A 614 23.44 3.60 12.73
N VAL A 615 24.15 2.45 12.74
CA VAL A 615 23.53 1.13 12.94
C VAL A 615 22.72 1.04 14.22
N HIS A 616 23.15 1.76 15.25
CA HIS A 616 22.55 1.67 16.58
C HIS A 616 21.70 2.89 16.92
N GLY A 617 21.27 3.66 15.91
CA GLY A 617 20.29 4.75 16.06
C GLY A 617 18.96 4.21 16.58
N GLN A 618 18.50 4.75 17.69
CA GLN A 618 17.32 4.27 18.42
C GLN A 618 16.06 5.12 18.18
N GLU A 619 16.22 6.28 17.53
CA GLU A 619 15.10 7.11 17.11
C GLU A 619 14.12 6.33 16.21
N SER A 620 12.82 6.52 16.42
CA SER A 620 11.81 5.80 15.64
C SER A 620 11.74 6.34 14.21
N ASP A 621 11.79 7.66 14.08
CA ASP A 621 11.94 8.36 12.81
C ASP A 621 13.34 9.00 12.74
N ASN A 622 14.16 8.57 11.77
CA ASN A 622 15.49 9.10 11.48
C ASN A 622 15.53 9.89 10.15
N GLY A 623 14.38 10.20 9.58
CA GLY A 623 14.23 10.84 8.28
C GLY A 623 14.43 9.92 7.07
N ALA A 624 14.92 8.69 7.25
CA ALA A 624 15.09 7.72 6.17
C ALA A 624 13.85 6.81 6.06
N PHE A 625 12.97 7.05 5.07
CA PHE A 625 11.67 6.38 4.93
C PHE A 625 11.74 4.85 5.00
N SER A 626 12.69 4.24 4.29
CA SER A 626 12.89 2.78 4.26
C SER A 626 13.49 2.20 5.56
N GLU A 627 13.86 3.07 6.50
CA GLU A 627 14.42 2.70 7.79
C GLU A 627 13.53 3.14 8.97
N ILE A 628 12.32 3.66 8.76
CA ILE A 628 11.45 4.08 9.88
C ILE A 628 11.02 2.87 10.74
N VAL A 629 11.21 2.93 12.08
CA VAL A 629 10.90 1.79 12.98
C VAL A 629 9.41 1.46 12.93
N GLY A 630 9.09 0.19 12.67
CA GLY A 630 7.73 -0.33 12.65
C GLY A 630 6.88 0.09 11.45
N SER A 631 7.43 0.82 10.47
CA SER A 631 6.72 1.14 9.23
C SER A 631 6.62 -0.09 8.31
N HIS A 632 5.59 -0.12 7.46
CA HIS A 632 5.43 -1.04 6.35
C HIS A 632 6.67 -1.06 5.45
N SER A 633 7.23 0.10 5.08
CA SER A 633 8.41 0.20 4.22
C SER A 633 9.66 -0.47 4.81
N LEU A 634 9.86 -0.38 6.13
CA LEU A 634 10.96 -1.10 6.79
C LEU A 634 10.64 -2.58 6.93
N MET A 635 9.42 -2.91 7.40
CA MET A 635 9.04 -4.25 7.84
C MET A 635 8.72 -5.19 6.68
N SER A 636 8.13 -4.65 5.60
CA SER A 636 7.73 -5.39 4.41
C SER A 636 8.94 -6.01 3.73
N LYS A 637 8.72 -7.23 3.25
CA LYS A 637 9.70 -8.05 2.53
C LYS A 637 9.16 -8.37 1.14
N ASP A 638 8.39 -7.46 0.54
CA ASP A 638 7.63 -7.74 -0.70
C ASP A 638 8.47 -7.56 -1.97
N THR A 639 9.59 -6.87 -1.90
CA THR A 639 10.46 -6.65 -3.08
C THR A 639 11.78 -7.39 -2.93
N LEU A 640 12.42 -7.71 -4.07
CA LEU A 640 13.73 -8.36 -4.09
C LEU A 640 14.82 -7.51 -3.41
N THR A 641 14.59 -6.20 -3.26
CA THR A 641 15.48 -5.25 -2.59
C THR A 641 15.16 -5.06 -1.10
N SER A 642 14.06 -5.64 -0.60
CA SER A 642 13.66 -5.63 0.82
C SER A 642 14.44 -6.64 1.69
N VAL A 643 15.74 -6.77 1.43
CA VAL A 643 16.69 -7.49 2.30
C VAL A 643 16.94 -6.72 3.61
N PRO A 644 17.28 -7.42 4.72
CA PRO A 644 17.54 -8.86 4.84
C PRO A 644 16.28 -9.74 4.98
N PHE A 645 16.46 -11.07 4.98
CA PHE A 645 15.43 -12.09 5.24
C PHE A 645 14.27 -12.23 4.24
N PHE A 646 14.37 -11.61 3.05
CA PHE A 646 13.38 -11.75 1.97
C PHE A 646 13.06 -13.22 1.64
N ASN A 647 14.08 -14.04 1.37
CA ASN A 647 13.88 -15.44 0.98
C ASN A 647 13.25 -16.27 2.10
N ASP A 648 13.62 -16.00 3.34
CA ASP A 648 13.09 -16.70 4.51
C ASP A 648 11.58 -16.40 4.65
N ALA A 649 11.17 -15.14 4.52
CA ALA A 649 9.75 -14.75 4.53
C ALA A 649 8.98 -15.44 3.39
N ARG A 650 9.52 -15.44 2.18
CA ARG A 650 8.92 -16.10 1.01
C ARG A 650 8.71 -17.61 1.23
N VAL A 651 9.71 -18.30 1.78
CA VAL A 651 9.61 -19.73 2.09
C VAL A 651 8.51 -19.99 3.12
N LEU A 652 8.50 -19.23 4.22
CA LEU A 652 7.55 -19.43 5.31
C LEU A 652 6.11 -19.12 4.90
N ALA A 653 5.89 -18.02 4.17
CA ALA A 653 4.59 -17.66 3.62
C ALA A 653 4.07 -18.73 2.64
N SER A 654 4.94 -19.20 1.74
CA SER A 654 4.60 -20.24 0.76
C SER A 654 4.19 -21.55 1.44
N VAL A 655 4.95 -21.98 2.44
CA VAL A 655 4.64 -23.19 3.22
C VAL A 655 3.34 -23.02 4.01
N ALA A 656 3.17 -21.90 4.71
CA ALA A 656 1.97 -21.66 5.51
C ALA A 656 0.70 -21.60 4.65
N SER A 657 0.70 -20.77 3.60
CA SER A 657 -0.44 -20.59 2.68
C SER A 657 -0.83 -21.91 2.00
N SER A 658 0.13 -22.60 1.39
CA SER A 658 -0.10 -23.90 0.75
C SER A 658 -0.56 -24.97 1.74
N SER A 659 -0.12 -24.92 2.99
CA SER A 659 -0.55 -25.85 4.04
C SER A 659 -2.00 -25.62 4.44
N VAL A 660 -2.41 -24.37 4.68
CA VAL A 660 -3.81 -24.03 4.99
C VAL A 660 -4.73 -24.49 3.87
N PHE A 661 -4.35 -24.24 2.61
CA PHE A 661 -5.13 -24.68 1.45
C PHE A 661 -5.16 -26.21 1.29
N THR A 662 -4.02 -26.89 1.44
CA THR A 662 -3.95 -28.36 1.37
C THR A 662 -4.82 -29.01 2.45
N ILE A 663 -4.78 -28.48 3.67
CA ILE A 663 -5.61 -28.93 4.80
C ILE A 663 -7.11 -28.74 4.47
N MET A 664 -7.50 -27.60 3.90
CA MET A 664 -8.87 -27.34 3.45
C MET A 664 -9.32 -28.40 2.43
N LEU A 665 -8.52 -28.65 1.39
CA LEU A 665 -8.84 -29.63 0.36
C LEU A 665 -8.98 -31.06 0.91
N GLN A 666 -8.10 -31.46 1.84
CA GLN A 666 -8.21 -32.75 2.52
C GLN A 666 -9.53 -32.88 3.28
N GLN A 667 -9.95 -31.82 3.98
CA GLN A 667 -11.19 -31.83 4.75
C GLN A 667 -12.46 -31.82 3.90
N VAL A 668 -12.48 -31.11 2.78
CA VAL A 668 -13.67 -31.06 1.92
C VAL A 668 -13.76 -32.28 1.01
N GLY A 669 -12.62 -32.83 0.56
CA GLY A 669 -12.59 -33.98 -0.35
C GLY A 669 -12.71 -35.35 0.33
N ALA A 670 -12.19 -35.50 1.55
CA ALA A 670 -12.26 -36.74 2.32
C ALA A 670 -12.51 -36.43 3.81
N PRO A 671 -13.72 -35.95 4.17
CA PRO A 671 -14.00 -35.47 5.52
C PRO A 671 -13.82 -36.56 6.57
N VAL A 672 -13.11 -36.23 7.64
CA VAL A 672 -12.89 -37.16 8.77
C VAL A 672 -14.19 -37.32 9.56
N ALA A 673 -14.96 -38.38 9.27
CA ALA A 673 -16.16 -38.79 10.01
C ALA A 673 -17.14 -37.65 10.34
N GLY A 674 -17.32 -36.69 9.41
CA GLY A 674 -18.23 -35.53 9.59
C GLY A 674 -17.74 -34.45 10.56
N ARG A 675 -16.48 -34.47 11.00
CA ARG A 675 -15.91 -33.51 11.95
C ARG A 675 -15.35 -32.28 11.24
N LEU A 676 -15.48 -31.12 11.89
CA LEU A 676 -14.88 -29.86 11.43
C LEU A 676 -13.51 -29.66 12.07
N LEU A 677 -12.65 -28.90 11.39
CA LEU A 677 -11.37 -28.51 11.95
C LEU A 677 -11.51 -27.35 12.95
N SER A 678 -10.65 -27.39 13.96
CA SER A 678 -10.30 -26.25 14.78
C SER A 678 -9.32 -25.37 14.03
N TRP A 679 -9.83 -24.49 13.15
CA TRP A 679 -8.98 -23.57 12.40
C TRP A 679 -8.18 -22.61 13.28
N ASP A 680 -8.66 -22.31 14.48
CA ASP A 680 -7.91 -21.57 15.51
C ASP A 680 -6.63 -22.32 15.92
N GLU A 681 -6.69 -23.63 16.16
CA GLU A 681 -5.50 -24.42 16.50
C GLU A 681 -4.52 -24.52 15.33
N VAL A 682 -5.03 -24.66 14.11
CA VAL A 682 -4.21 -24.69 12.88
C VAL A 682 -3.48 -23.35 12.72
N LEU A 683 -4.21 -22.24 12.77
CA LEU A 683 -3.65 -20.91 12.59
C LEU A 683 -2.74 -20.51 13.76
N HIS A 684 -3.05 -20.85 15.00
CA HIS A 684 -2.14 -20.63 16.14
C HIS A 684 -0.84 -21.43 16.03
N HIS A 685 -0.82 -22.53 15.27
CA HIS A 685 0.40 -23.26 14.98
C HIS A 685 1.29 -22.55 13.95
N LEU A 686 0.68 -21.88 12.98
CA LEU A 686 1.37 -21.20 11.87
C LEU A 686 1.74 -19.75 12.23
N ILE A 687 0.80 -19.00 12.80
CA ILE A 687 0.91 -17.59 13.20
C ILE A 687 1.24 -17.54 14.70
N ARG A 688 2.54 -17.58 15.03
CA ARG A 688 3.02 -17.65 16.41
C ARG A 688 4.34 -16.93 16.62
N PHE A 689 4.65 -16.70 17.90
CA PHE A 689 5.99 -16.30 18.29
C PHE A 689 6.96 -17.48 18.05
N PRO A 690 8.11 -17.27 17.40
CA PRO A 690 8.98 -18.35 16.99
C PRO A 690 9.53 -19.20 18.16
N PRO A 691 9.52 -20.54 18.04
CA PRO A 691 10.10 -21.40 19.06
C PRO A 691 11.62 -21.24 19.16
N SER A 692 12.18 -21.49 20.34
CA SER A 692 13.63 -21.43 20.59
C SER A 692 14.39 -22.54 19.85
N SER A 693 13.77 -23.70 19.67
CA SER A 693 14.35 -24.84 18.95
C SER A 693 13.27 -25.61 18.20
N GLY A 694 13.65 -26.24 17.09
CA GLY A 694 12.72 -26.96 16.20
C GLY A 694 11.68 -26.04 15.55
N GLY A 695 10.49 -26.59 15.33
CA GLY A 695 9.41 -25.91 14.60
C GLY A 695 9.48 -26.16 13.10
N TRP A 696 8.32 -26.02 12.45
CA TRP A 696 8.16 -26.24 11.03
C TRP A 696 8.93 -25.18 10.24
N GLU A 697 9.03 -23.98 10.81
CA GLU A 697 9.71 -22.82 10.24
C GLU A 697 11.19 -23.15 10.00
N ARG A 698 11.89 -23.66 11.03
CA ARG A 698 13.31 -24.01 10.93
C ARG A 698 13.54 -25.19 9.99
N ARG A 699 12.67 -26.20 10.04
CA ARG A 699 12.76 -27.36 9.14
C ARG A 699 12.60 -26.90 7.69
N ALA A 700 11.63 -26.03 7.42
CA ALA A 700 11.38 -25.51 6.09
C ALA A 700 12.57 -24.72 5.53
N LEU A 701 13.13 -23.81 6.34
CA LEU A 701 14.31 -23.04 5.96
C LEU A 701 15.56 -23.90 5.77
N ALA A 702 15.76 -24.94 6.59
CA ALA A 702 16.87 -25.88 6.43
C ALA A 702 16.78 -26.65 5.10
N MET A 703 15.59 -27.18 4.78
CA MET A 703 15.34 -27.87 3.51
C MET A 703 15.54 -26.95 2.30
N PHE A 704 15.07 -25.71 2.39
CA PHE A 704 15.30 -24.70 1.36
C PHE A 704 16.79 -24.39 1.20
N GLY A 705 17.54 -24.24 2.30
CA GLY A 705 18.99 -24.01 2.25
C GLY A 705 19.76 -25.11 1.50
N GLU A 706 19.40 -26.37 1.73
CA GLU A 706 20.03 -27.53 1.09
C GLU A 706 19.65 -27.71 -0.39
N LYS A 707 18.37 -27.58 -0.71
CA LYS A 707 17.83 -27.94 -2.04
C LYS A 707 17.54 -26.75 -2.94
N GLN A 708 17.54 -25.53 -2.39
CA GLN A 708 17.04 -24.32 -3.04
C GLN A 708 15.59 -24.46 -3.55
N GLN A 709 14.81 -25.35 -2.93
CA GLN A 709 13.42 -25.66 -3.26
C GLN A 709 12.55 -25.48 -2.02
N ILE A 710 11.43 -24.77 -2.16
CA ILE A 710 10.46 -24.59 -1.07
C ILE A 710 9.81 -25.96 -0.78
N PRO A 711 9.82 -26.44 0.47
CA PRO A 711 9.25 -27.73 0.82
C PRO A 711 7.73 -27.69 0.74
N ALA A 712 7.12 -28.78 0.27
CA ALA A 712 5.67 -28.92 0.24
C ALA A 712 5.13 -29.33 1.62
N PHE A 713 3.80 -29.23 1.80
CA PHE A 713 3.11 -29.71 3.00
C PHE A 713 3.47 -31.16 3.38
N SER A 714 3.63 -32.05 2.39
CA SER A 714 3.98 -33.45 2.60
C SER A 714 5.40 -33.67 3.14
N ASP A 715 6.29 -32.71 2.95
CA ASP A 715 7.68 -32.78 3.40
C ASP A 715 7.85 -32.43 4.89
N LEU A 716 6.78 -31.92 5.51
CA LEU A 716 6.77 -31.42 6.90
C LEU A 716 5.81 -32.26 7.76
N PRO A 717 6.26 -33.38 8.37
CA PRO A 717 5.40 -34.32 9.08
C PRO A 717 4.62 -33.74 10.26
N GLU A 718 5.10 -32.65 10.85
CA GLU A 718 4.38 -31.89 11.88
C GLU A 718 3.12 -31.19 11.36
N LEU A 719 3.14 -30.64 10.14
CA LEU A 719 1.95 -30.03 9.52
C LEU A 719 0.92 -31.09 9.13
N ALA A 720 1.36 -32.26 8.66
CA ALA A 720 0.48 -33.41 8.43
C ALA A 720 -0.17 -33.94 9.73
N ARG A 721 0.54 -33.86 10.87
CA ARG A 721 0.01 -34.25 12.19
C ARG A 721 -0.97 -33.21 12.75
N LEU A 722 -0.81 -31.93 12.40
CA LEU A 722 -1.67 -30.84 12.84
C LEU A 722 -3.14 -31.13 12.54
N VAL A 723 -3.45 -31.63 11.33
CA VAL A 723 -4.81 -32.02 10.95
C VAL A 723 -5.39 -33.05 11.92
N LYS A 724 -4.64 -34.10 12.26
CA LYS A 724 -5.10 -35.15 13.17
C LYS A 724 -5.35 -34.62 14.59
N GLN A 725 -4.56 -33.63 15.01
CA GLN A 725 -4.66 -33.01 16.33
C GLN A 725 -5.81 -32.00 16.41
N SER A 726 -6.06 -31.26 15.32
CA SER A 726 -7.06 -30.20 15.24
C SER A 726 -8.47 -30.67 14.86
N VAL A 727 -8.68 -31.98 14.70
CA VAL A 727 -10.01 -32.56 14.53
C VAL A 727 -10.68 -32.66 15.89
N ARG A 728 -11.62 -31.75 16.16
CA ARG A 728 -12.41 -31.78 17.39
C ARG A 728 -13.50 -32.87 17.34
N PRO A 729 -13.90 -33.45 18.49
CA PRO A 729 -15.17 -34.16 18.58
C PRO A 729 -16.30 -33.24 18.13
N ALA A 730 -17.34 -33.77 17.49
CA ALA A 730 -18.51 -32.96 17.14
C ALA A 730 -19.12 -32.37 18.43
N ALA A 731 -18.79 -31.11 18.73
CA ALA A 731 -19.46 -30.38 19.80
C ALA A 731 -20.92 -30.16 19.38
N PRO A 732 -21.88 -30.17 20.31
CA PRO A 732 -23.21 -29.64 20.01
C PRO A 732 -23.02 -28.22 19.43
N PRO A 733 -23.79 -27.83 18.39
CA PRO A 733 -23.63 -26.52 17.77
C PRO A 733 -23.66 -25.47 18.88
N ALA A 734 -22.53 -24.79 19.08
CA ALA A 734 -22.48 -23.68 20.01
C ALA A 734 -23.56 -22.68 19.61
N ALA A 735 -24.18 -22.02 20.59
CA ALA A 735 -25.05 -20.90 20.29
C ALA A 735 -24.29 -19.97 19.34
N LYS A 736 -24.84 -19.73 18.14
CA LYS A 736 -24.20 -18.82 17.19
C LYS A 736 -23.93 -17.53 17.94
N PRO A 737 -22.68 -17.03 17.96
CA PRO A 737 -22.41 -15.75 18.58
C PRO A 737 -23.36 -14.71 17.96
N ARG A 738 -23.77 -13.74 18.78
CA ARG A 738 -24.76 -12.73 18.36
C ARG A 738 -24.29 -11.93 17.14
N GLN A 739 -22.97 -11.90 16.90
CA GLN A 739 -22.28 -11.22 15.82
C GLN A 739 -21.05 -12.06 15.43
N SER A 740 -20.77 -12.18 14.13
CA SER A 740 -19.54 -12.81 13.62
C SER A 740 -18.32 -11.94 13.86
N LYS A 741 -17.12 -12.52 13.87
CA LYS A 741 -15.88 -11.74 14.02
C LYS A 741 -15.66 -10.78 12.86
N LEU A 742 -16.04 -11.16 11.63
CA LEU A 742 -16.03 -10.25 10.48
C LEU A 742 -16.86 -8.99 10.78
N GLU A 743 -18.15 -9.16 11.11
CA GLU A 743 -19.05 -8.03 11.43
C GLU A 743 -18.51 -7.17 12.58
N GLU A 744 -17.90 -7.77 13.61
CA GLU A 744 -17.28 -7.03 14.73
C GLU A 744 -16.15 -6.12 14.25
N LEU A 745 -15.26 -6.64 13.39
CA LEU A 745 -14.08 -5.91 12.91
C LEU A 745 -14.46 -4.85 11.86
N GLU A 746 -15.42 -5.15 11.00
CA GLU A 746 -15.98 -4.16 10.06
C GLU A 746 -16.65 -3.01 10.83
N GLU A 747 -17.49 -3.29 11.82
CA GLU A 747 -18.12 -2.27 12.66
C GLU A 747 -17.08 -1.42 13.41
N ARG A 748 -16.00 -2.05 13.89
CA ARG A 748 -14.88 -1.35 14.51
C ARG A 748 -14.16 -0.42 13.53
N TYR A 749 -14.00 -0.82 12.27
CA TYR A 749 -13.41 0.03 11.24
C TYR A 749 -14.33 1.19 10.84
N LEU A 750 -15.64 0.94 10.73
CA LEU A 750 -16.63 2.00 10.49
C LEU A 750 -16.66 3.02 11.65
N ARG A 751 -16.52 2.57 12.89
CA ARG A 751 -16.37 3.48 14.06
C ARG A 751 -15.10 4.32 13.99
N LEU A 752 -14.00 3.74 13.49
CA LEU A 752 -12.76 4.47 13.27
C LEU A 752 -12.93 5.54 12.19
N GLU A 753 -13.53 5.20 11.04
CA GLU A 753 -13.85 6.16 9.98
C GLU A 753 -14.69 7.33 10.53
N ALA A 754 -15.73 7.00 11.28
CA ALA A 754 -16.58 7.95 12.01
C ALA A 754 -15.78 8.86 12.96
N GLU A 755 -14.93 8.29 13.81
CA GLU A 755 -14.08 9.03 14.75
C GLU A 755 -13.14 9.98 14.01
N VAL A 756 -12.46 9.50 12.97
CA VAL A 756 -11.51 10.26 12.18
C VAL A 756 -12.21 11.41 11.44
N SER A 757 -13.41 11.19 10.93
CA SER A 757 -14.18 12.20 10.20
C SER A 757 -14.58 13.44 11.04
N LYS A 758 -14.54 13.32 12.37
CA LYS A 758 -14.82 14.42 13.31
C LYS A 758 -13.66 15.39 13.46
N TYR A 759 -12.44 14.96 13.13
CA TYR A 759 -11.27 15.82 13.06
C TYR A 759 -11.29 16.64 11.75
N ARG A 760 -12.38 17.39 11.57
CA ARG A 760 -12.63 18.27 10.42
C ARG A 760 -11.47 19.25 10.22
N TYR A 761 -11.32 19.65 8.96
CA TYR A 761 -10.43 20.72 8.52
C TYR A 761 -10.73 22.02 9.31
N PRO A 762 -9.72 22.85 9.60
CA PRO A 762 -9.84 24.01 10.47
C PRO A 762 -10.98 24.96 10.12
#